data_AF-A0A7Y4DDB8-F1
#
_entry.id   AF-A0A7Y4DDB8-F1
#
_cell.length_a   1.000
_cell.length_b   1.000
_cell.length_c   1.000
_cell.angle_alpha   90.00
_cell.angle_beta   90.00
_cell.angle_gamma   90.00
#
_symmetry.space_group_name_H-M   'P 1'
#
loop_
_entity.id
_entity.type
_entity.pdbx_description
1 polymer ?
#
loop_
_entity_poly.entity_id
_entity_poly.type
_entity_poly.pdbx_seq_one_letter_code
_entity_poly.pdbx_strand_id
1 'polypeptide(L)'
;MYKDGKKIISICTAATLALTSSIVATKVSAADLPENTRLWGTDRYETAVKISQNGWKSGAEYAILASGEGYADALCAAPLAKAKDAPILLTKKNSLNKDTLKELKRLGVKQVYIIGGNGSVSKEVENKVKSIAKNTERLQGKDRYETSVKIAEKLGKNNKVILASGEGYADALSAAPVAAIKGIPVVLTRVKELPQSSKEYIKSTGVTQTYVIGGTASVSDSVKNSVPRSKRVYGKDRFETNAEVIKAFSIEFDFKNAYVALGAGPTGGEFADALSASAIAAKNEAPVILTGQILSNSTKDLAKEKLYPTTNITVLGGIKNVSAQTVNEIRVKGEIIKTQGELENKNIDGNLAIAAKNSELKNSNIKGNLYIENDNVLLSDVKVDGTIYINPGSKNTCKLENVDANKIIVLSGREEGINLINTKAEKLDVLNKDNTRIIIEQNTKISETRALASTTLQVEDGCFGEVTIPKTFNEKTVKFIGNFEKPVKVEGQAYLKALSDACIKTVEIKSDKNDEVVLDGEFNDVYVYTAANIKTKEGTSAIITAKNSEAKSNANIYVPENTDVKVRDFNENNISGDGKNDALSESTSGGGGGGGSSSGGSDSSKTYDPLKTILQDRITLYNNTKSKYKNVNWPEVEYTSANKTISVVIDKNKETHKLSDTFNNRKGSLTANRLEKIATALEDIKINGIDLPKYVASKDIFKNYYNNGDIDYSQISKKLQNKDVTFESIVEKLVQEVDNKGTAKVPVIKIEGLTVTKISNGDITVELNDETTYKELKDAFDKVFKKDYSHITYGNLAGEYSVTLENSNGKTVTYKLNVTLK
;
A
#
# COMPACT_ATOMS: atom_id res chain seq x y z
N MET A 1 -78.66 51.11 1.48
CA MET A 1 -77.58 51.95 0.93
C MET A 1 -76.55 51.02 0.32
N TYR A 2 -76.42 51.11 -1.00
CA TYR A 2 -75.82 50.15 -1.93
C TYR A 2 -74.38 50.55 -2.27
N LYS A 3 -73.50 49.56 -2.48
CA LYS A 3 -72.42 49.44 -3.49
C LYS A 3 -71.40 48.41 -2.99
N ASP A 4 -71.34 47.24 -3.62
CA ASP A 4 -70.41 46.87 -4.72
C ASP A 4 -69.30 45.98 -4.11
N GLY A 5 -68.94 44.81 -4.62
CA GLY A 5 -69.41 44.06 -5.77
C GLY A 5 -68.51 42.85 -6.01
N LYS A 6 -69.10 41.79 -6.59
CA LYS A 6 -68.53 40.66 -7.35
C LYS A 6 -67.72 39.63 -6.54
N LYS A 7 -68.28 38.48 -6.14
CA LYS A 7 -68.71 37.26 -6.89
C LYS A 7 -67.55 36.45 -7.50
N ILE A 8 -67.19 35.31 -6.89
CA ILE A 8 -67.55 33.88 -7.21
C ILE A 8 -66.60 33.32 -8.29
N ILE A 9 -65.92 32.17 -8.11
CA ILE A 9 -66.33 30.76 -8.38
C ILE A 9 -65.29 29.86 -7.62
N SER A 10 -65.65 29.02 -6.63
CA SER A 10 -66.09 27.60 -6.73
C SER A 10 -65.03 26.65 -7.33
N ILE A 11 -64.73 25.43 -6.88
CA ILE A 11 -65.40 24.48 -5.99
C ILE A 11 -64.36 23.42 -5.54
N CYS A 12 -64.63 22.88 -4.35
CA CYS A 12 -64.18 21.68 -3.65
C CYS A 12 -63.59 20.50 -4.45
N THR A 13 -62.62 19.82 -3.84
CA THR A 13 -62.63 18.40 -3.38
C THR A 13 -61.18 18.02 -3.07
N ALA A 14 -60.79 17.16 -2.12
CA ALA A 14 -61.36 16.52 -0.95
C ALA A 14 -60.17 15.82 -0.27
N ALA A 15 -60.14 15.77 1.08
CA ALA A 15 -59.32 14.86 1.90
C ALA A 15 -57.77 15.03 1.76
N THR A 16 -56.94 15.10 2.79
CA THR A 16 -56.80 14.22 3.94
C THR A 16 -55.75 14.82 4.89
N LEU A 17 -56.02 14.74 6.19
CA LEU A 17 -55.06 14.66 7.30
C LEU A 17 -54.00 15.77 7.47
N ALA A 18 -54.38 16.83 8.16
CA ALA A 18 -53.47 17.58 9.03
C ALA A 18 -53.21 16.77 10.32
N LEU A 19 -52.28 15.82 10.27
CA LEU A 19 -51.55 15.34 11.45
C LEU A 19 -50.24 16.11 11.49
N THR A 20 -50.24 17.25 12.19
CA THR A 20 -49.01 17.99 12.50
C THR A 20 -48.24 17.22 13.57
N SER A 21 -47.45 16.23 13.14
CA SER A 21 -46.38 15.68 13.96
C SER A 21 -45.36 16.78 14.20
N SER A 22 -45.28 17.23 15.45
CA SER A 22 -44.22 18.07 15.99
C SER A 22 -42.88 17.36 15.81
N ILE A 23 -42.22 17.59 14.68
CA ILE A 23 -40.80 17.30 14.54
C ILE A 23 -40.10 18.33 15.40
N VAL A 24 -39.81 17.96 16.65
CA VAL A 24 -38.74 18.60 17.40
C VAL A 24 -37.49 18.35 16.56
N ALA A 25 -37.10 19.34 15.77
CA ALA A 25 -35.80 19.36 15.14
C ALA A 25 -34.78 19.42 16.28
N THR A 26 -34.35 18.26 16.78
CA THR A 26 -33.12 18.18 17.53
C THR A 26 -32.06 18.68 16.58
N LYS A 27 -31.61 19.93 16.77
CA LYS A 27 -30.33 20.36 16.22
C LYS A 27 -29.34 19.32 16.70
N VAL A 28 -28.88 18.46 15.80
CA VAL A 28 -27.69 17.66 16.03
C VAL A 28 -26.59 18.71 16.15
N SER A 29 -26.29 19.11 17.38
CA SER A 29 -25.09 19.86 17.67
C SER A 29 -23.95 18.93 17.26
N ALA A 30 -23.25 19.29 16.17
CA ALA A 30 -21.92 18.79 15.94
C ALA A 30 -21.15 19.16 17.21
N ALA A 31 -20.93 18.18 18.10
CA ALA A 31 -20.20 18.44 19.32
C ALA A 31 -18.85 19.03 18.90
N ASP A 32 -18.64 20.30 19.22
CA ASP A 32 -17.34 20.93 19.08
C ASP A 32 -16.35 20.04 19.82
N LEU A 33 -15.30 19.62 19.13
CA LEU A 33 -14.20 18.91 19.77
C LEU A 33 -13.73 19.77 20.95
N PRO A 34 -13.36 19.17 22.09
CA PRO A 34 -12.83 19.94 23.20
C PRO A 34 -11.73 20.87 22.68
N GLU A 35 -11.83 22.16 22.96
CA GLU A 35 -10.93 23.22 22.45
C GLU A 35 -9.44 22.86 22.66
N ASN A 36 -9.17 22.08 23.72
CA ASN A 36 -7.87 21.51 24.09
C ASN A 36 -7.26 20.52 23.08
N THR A 37 -7.97 20.11 22.03
CA THR A 37 -7.49 19.18 20.99
C THR A 37 -7.03 19.87 19.71
N ARG A 38 -6.95 21.21 19.69
CA ARG A 38 -6.49 21.98 18.52
C ARG A 38 -5.38 22.96 18.89
N LEU A 39 -4.27 22.89 18.16
CA LEU A 39 -3.17 23.85 18.24
C LEU A 39 -3.25 24.76 17.02
N TRP A 40 -3.71 25.99 17.22
CA TRP A 40 -3.96 26.93 16.13
C TRP A 40 -3.83 28.39 16.57
N GLY A 41 -3.49 29.24 15.62
CA GLY A 41 -3.56 30.69 15.75
C GLY A 41 -4.19 31.33 14.52
N THR A 42 -4.27 32.65 14.53
CA THR A 42 -4.82 33.47 13.45
C THR A 42 -4.04 33.31 12.13
N ASP A 43 -2.77 32.92 12.22
CA ASP A 43 -1.92 32.58 11.09
C ASP A 43 -0.97 31.41 11.39
N ARG A 44 -0.11 31.08 10.42
CA ARG A 44 0.88 30.01 10.51
C ARG A 44 1.96 30.26 11.57
N TYR A 45 2.29 31.52 11.85
CA TYR A 45 3.31 31.90 12.82
C TYR A 45 2.79 31.66 14.22
N GLU A 46 1.57 32.13 14.49
CA GLU A 46 0.91 31.89 15.78
C GLU A 46 0.60 30.40 15.99
N THR A 47 0.20 29.67 14.94
CA THR A 47 0.03 28.21 15.02
C THR A 47 1.33 27.50 15.41
N ALA A 48 2.47 27.86 14.79
CA ALA A 48 3.78 27.34 15.19
C ALA A 48 4.13 27.66 16.66
N VAL A 49 3.77 28.85 17.14
CA VAL A 49 3.93 29.24 18.55
C VAL A 49 3.05 28.38 19.47
N LYS A 50 1.79 28.09 19.12
CA LYS A 50 0.93 27.20 19.92
C LYS A 50 1.46 25.76 19.97
N ILE A 51 2.01 25.28 18.86
CA ILE A 51 2.71 23.99 18.82
C ILE A 51 3.91 24.00 19.79
N SER A 52 4.71 25.06 19.75
CA SER A 52 5.85 25.24 20.66
C SER A 52 5.42 25.26 22.13
N GLN A 53 4.38 26.02 22.47
CA GLN A 53 3.86 26.11 23.84
C GLN A 53 3.32 24.78 24.36
N ASN A 54 2.78 23.94 23.47
CA ASN A 54 2.30 22.61 23.84
C ASN A 54 3.45 21.63 24.10
N GLY A 55 4.46 21.58 23.22
CA GLY A 55 5.56 20.61 23.28
C GLY A 55 6.74 20.99 24.18
N TRP A 56 6.91 22.30 24.48
CA TRP A 56 8.04 22.86 25.23
C TRP A 56 7.55 23.83 26.31
N LYS A 57 6.67 23.34 27.18
CA LYS A 57 6.05 24.10 28.27
C LYS A 57 7.10 24.75 29.19
N SER A 58 8.13 23.99 29.56
CA SER A 58 9.22 24.43 30.46
C SER A 58 10.34 25.21 29.76
N GLY A 59 10.20 25.53 28.47
CA GLY A 59 11.24 26.14 27.64
C GLY A 59 12.01 25.14 26.78
N ALA A 60 12.94 25.65 25.98
CA ALA A 60 13.81 24.87 25.10
C ALA A 60 15.17 25.58 24.95
N GLU A 61 16.26 24.84 25.05
CA GLU A 61 17.61 25.40 24.86
C GLU A 61 17.88 25.79 23.41
N TYR A 62 17.24 25.10 22.47
CA TYR A 62 17.40 25.28 21.03
C TYR A 62 16.07 25.63 20.37
N ALA A 63 16.12 26.41 19.29
CA ALA A 63 14.99 26.56 18.36
C ALA A 63 15.46 26.49 16.92
N ILE A 64 14.61 25.93 16.05
CA ILE A 64 14.78 25.99 14.61
C ILE A 64 13.91 27.13 14.09
N LEU A 65 14.50 28.05 13.33
CA LEU A 65 13.77 29.16 12.70
C LEU A 65 13.80 29.01 11.18
N ALA A 66 12.63 28.89 10.58
CA ALA A 66 12.47 28.73 9.13
C ALA A 66 11.52 29.78 8.54
N SER A 67 11.56 29.92 7.21
CA SER A 67 10.58 30.77 6.51
C SER A 67 9.19 30.18 6.62
N GLY A 68 8.22 31.00 7.02
CA GLY A 68 6.80 30.65 6.91
C GLY A 68 6.25 30.86 5.50
N GLU A 69 6.98 31.53 4.60
CA GLU A 69 6.49 31.93 3.27
C GLU A 69 6.87 30.91 2.18
N GLY A 70 7.92 30.12 2.40
CA GLY A 70 8.36 29.05 1.50
C GLY A 70 8.85 27.82 2.25
N TYR A 71 8.61 26.63 1.69
CA TYR A 71 8.90 25.36 2.34
C TYR A 71 10.29 24.80 2.03
N ALA A 72 10.87 25.19 0.89
CA ALA A 72 11.95 24.46 0.22
C ALA A 72 13.14 24.12 1.11
N ASP A 73 13.59 25.10 1.90
CA ASP A 73 14.75 24.96 2.77
C ASP A 73 14.43 24.19 4.07
N ALA A 74 13.17 24.18 4.50
CA ALA A 74 12.75 23.74 5.82
C ALA A 74 12.26 22.29 5.88
N LEU A 75 11.95 21.66 4.73
CA LEU A 75 11.41 20.29 4.65
C LEU A 75 12.25 19.26 5.41
N CYS A 76 13.56 19.49 5.52
CA CYS A 76 14.52 18.57 6.11
C CYS A 76 14.87 18.89 7.57
N ALA A 77 14.19 19.86 8.18
CA ALA A 77 14.56 20.38 9.50
C ALA A 77 14.10 19.51 10.68
N ALA A 78 13.06 18.68 10.50
CA ALA A 78 12.47 17.88 11.58
C ALA A 78 13.46 16.96 12.31
N PRO A 79 14.36 16.23 11.62
CA PRO A 79 15.38 15.43 12.29
C PRO A 79 16.32 16.24 13.18
N LEU A 80 16.78 17.41 12.70
CA LEU A 80 17.61 18.30 13.51
C LEU A 80 16.82 18.87 14.70
N ALA A 81 15.54 19.22 14.50
CA ALA A 81 14.66 19.70 15.55
C ALA A 81 14.51 18.67 16.68
N LYS A 82 14.22 17.40 16.34
CA LYS A 82 14.13 16.30 17.32
C LYS A 82 15.47 16.04 17.99
N ALA A 83 16.58 16.01 17.25
CA ALA A 83 17.91 15.79 17.80
C ALA A 83 18.37 16.88 18.79
N LYS A 84 17.78 18.08 18.72
CA LYS A 84 18.05 19.21 19.62
C LYS A 84 16.95 19.47 20.63
N ASP A 85 15.95 18.60 20.70
CA ASP A 85 14.71 18.83 21.45
C ASP A 85 14.17 20.26 21.27
N ALA A 86 14.02 20.68 20.02
CA ALA A 86 13.76 22.07 19.64
C ALA A 86 12.42 22.21 18.88
N PRO A 87 11.62 23.26 19.14
CA PRO A 87 10.50 23.60 18.28
C PRO A 87 10.97 24.13 16.92
N ILE A 88 10.14 23.94 15.90
CA ILE A 88 10.25 24.62 14.61
C ILE A 88 9.32 25.84 14.66
N LEU A 89 9.92 27.03 14.66
CA LEU A 89 9.22 28.31 14.60
C LEU A 89 9.37 28.93 13.21
N LEU A 90 8.40 29.78 12.85
CA LEU A 90 8.33 30.38 11.53
C LEU A 90 8.56 31.90 11.59
N THR A 91 9.08 32.47 10.51
CA THR A 91 9.24 33.91 10.32
C THR A 91 8.91 34.34 8.90
N LYS A 92 8.52 35.60 8.71
CA LYS A 92 8.49 36.20 7.37
C LYS A 92 9.92 36.45 6.91
N LYS A 93 10.14 36.55 5.60
CA LYS A 93 11.47 36.77 5.01
C LYS A 93 12.19 37.97 5.62
N ASN A 94 11.53 39.12 5.67
CA ASN A 94 12.15 40.39 6.06
C ASN A 94 11.75 40.87 7.46
N SER A 95 10.94 40.11 8.19
CA SER A 95 10.46 40.56 9.51
C SER A 95 10.25 39.38 10.44
N LEU A 96 10.91 39.43 11.61
CA LEU A 96 10.66 38.49 12.69
C LEU A 96 9.25 38.74 13.22
N ASN A 97 8.35 37.77 13.02
CA ASN A 97 6.98 37.84 13.51
C ASN A 97 6.99 38.11 15.03
N LYS A 98 6.08 38.98 15.50
CA LYS A 98 6.04 39.42 16.90
C LYS A 98 5.77 38.26 17.88
N ASP A 99 4.95 37.29 17.47
CA ASP A 99 4.63 36.12 18.29
C ASP A 99 5.79 35.14 18.30
N THR A 100 6.48 34.93 17.17
CA THR A 100 7.74 34.17 17.13
C THR A 100 8.80 34.79 18.03
N LEU A 101 8.96 36.12 18.01
CA LEU A 101 9.86 36.85 18.88
C LEU A 101 9.54 36.61 20.37
N LYS A 102 8.27 36.73 20.76
CA LYS A 102 7.82 36.46 22.13
C LYS A 102 8.09 35.01 22.52
N GLU A 103 7.85 34.07 21.61
CA GLU A 103 8.03 32.65 21.89
C GLU A 103 9.51 32.28 22.04
N LEU A 104 10.41 32.81 21.21
CA LEU A 104 11.86 32.64 21.40
C LEU A 104 12.31 33.11 22.80
N LYS A 105 11.76 34.24 23.29
CA LYS A 105 12.02 34.74 24.64
C LYS A 105 11.43 33.84 25.72
N ARG A 106 10.17 33.41 25.57
CA ARG A 106 9.48 32.51 26.51
C ARG A 106 10.22 31.19 26.67
N LEU A 107 10.72 30.64 25.56
CA LEU A 107 11.47 29.39 25.54
C LEU A 107 12.83 29.50 26.26
N GLY A 108 13.39 30.71 26.38
CA GLY A 108 14.71 30.91 26.94
C GLY A 108 15.83 30.33 26.07
N VAL A 109 15.68 30.39 24.74
CA VAL A 109 16.61 29.75 23.80
C VAL A 109 18.04 30.29 23.95
N LYS A 110 19.01 29.39 23.96
CA LYS A 110 20.43 29.73 23.95
C LYS A 110 21.00 29.71 22.53
N GLN A 111 20.49 28.82 21.68
CA GLN A 111 20.93 28.64 20.31
C GLN A 111 19.73 28.65 19.36
N VAL A 112 19.81 29.43 18.29
CA VAL A 112 18.86 29.36 17.18
C VAL A 112 19.55 28.87 15.91
N TYR A 113 18.98 27.86 15.26
CA TYR A 113 19.38 27.41 13.94
C TYR A 113 18.44 28.03 12.90
N ILE A 114 18.96 28.95 12.10
CA ILE A 114 18.21 29.55 10.99
C ILE A 114 18.37 28.66 9.77
N ILE A 115 17.26 28.22 9.20
CA ILE A 115 17.24 27.34 8.03
C ILE A 115 16.98 28.17 6.77
N GLY A 116 17.87 28.01 5.79
CA GLY A 116 17.77 28.64 4.49
C GLY A 116 18.59 29.92 4.35
N GLY A 117 18.75 30.32 3.09
CA GLY A 117 19.55 31.48 2.71
C GLY A 117 18.92 32.82 3.09
N ASN A 118 19.66 33.91 2.83
CA ASN A 118 19.16 35.28 3.02
C ASN A 118 17.90 35.59 2.19
N GLY A 119 17.68 34.85 1.09
CA GLY A 119 16.47 34.94 0.28
C GLY A 119 15.21 34.42 0.99
N SER A 120 15.37 33.50 1.94
CA SER A 120 14.29 32.86 2.71
C SER A 120 14.10 33.51 4.08
N VAL A 121 15.21 33.84 4.76
CA VAL A 121 15.23 34.55 6.05
C VAL A 121 16.35 35.60 5.99
N SER A 122 15.99 36.88 5.95
CA SER A 122 16.94 37.97 5.71
C SER A 122 17.98 38.11 6.81
N LYS A 123 19.06 38.84 6.52
CA LYS A 123 20.08 39.18 7.52
C LYS A 123 19.51 40.05 8.65
N GLU A 124 18.50 40.87 8.35
CA GLU A 124 17.82 41.69 9.35
C GLU A 124 17.11 40.82 10.39
N VAL A 125 16.41 39.77 9.95
CA VAL A 125 15.78 38.80 10.86
C VAL A 125 16.84 38.08 11.70
N GLU A 126 17.95 37.64 11.10
CA GLU A 126 19.06 37.03 11.84
C GLU A 126 19.65 37.97 12.90
N ASN A 127 19.83 39.25 12.58
CA ASN A 127 20.34 40.24 13.53
C ASN A 127 19.36 40.43 14.71
N LYS A 128 18.04 40.43 14.45
CA LYS A 128 17.01 40.44 15.50
C LYS A 128 17.03 39.17 16.36
N VAL A 129 17.35 38.01 15.78
CA VAL A 129 17.50 36.75 16.54
C VAL A 129 18.74 36.79 17.43
N LYS A 130 19.85 37.34 16.92
CA LYS A 130 21.12 37.50 17.66
C LYS A 130 21.03 38.41 18.88
N SER A 131 20.05 39.32 18.94
CA SER A 131 19.82 40.13 20.14
C SER A 131 19.01 39.41 21.23
N ILE A 132 18.54 38.18 20.96
CA ILE A 132 17.72 37.38 21.87
C ILE A 132 18.48 36.12 22.31
N ALA A 133 19.08 35.39 21.35
CA ALA A 133 19.79 34.15 21.61
C ALA A 133 21.30 34.39 21.70
N LYS A 134 21.96 33.67 22.62
CA LYS A 134 23.43 33.76 22.79
C LYS A 134 24.17 33.38 21.50
N ASN A 135 23.69 32.35 20.82
CA ASN A 135 24.29 31.84 19.60
C ASN A 135 23.24 31.72 18.49
N THR A 136 23.66 32.06 17.26
CA THR A 136 22.83 31.92 16.07
C THR A 136 23.67 31.33 14.96
N GLU A 137 23.22 30.21 14.39
CA GLU A 137 23.89 29.50 13.30
C GLU A 137 22.92 29.38 12.13
N ARG A 138 23.38 29.72 10.92
CA ARG A 138 22.59 29.60 9.71
C ARG A 138 23.02 28.38 8.92
N LEU A 139 22.08 27.48 8.65
CA LEU A 139 22.28 26.31 7.79
C LEU A 139 21.68 26.63 6.42
N GLN A 140 22.55 26.86 5.44
CA GLN A 140 22.17 27.30 4.09
C GLN A 140 23.10 26.70 3.04
N GLY A 141 22.55 26.46 1.86
CA GLY A 141 23.29 26.21 0.63
C GLY A 141 22.90 27.21 -0.47
N LYS A 142 23.44 27.04 -1.68
CA LYS A 142 23.05 27.85 -2.84
C LYS A 142 21.59 27.62 -3.26
N ASP A 143 21.07 26.43 -2.96
CA ASP A 143 19.70 26.03 -3.21
C ASP A 143 19.16 25.10 -2.10
N ARG A 144 17.94 24.59 -2.30
CA ARG A 144 17.27 23.69 -1.36
C ARG A 144 17.99 22.34 -1.19
N TYR A 145 18.71 21.89 -2.22
CA TYR A 145 19.42 20.61 -2.21
C TYR A 145 20.67 20.72 -1.35
N GLU A 146 21.50 21.75 -1.59
CA GLU A 146 22.65 22.04 -0.73
C GLU A 146 22.22 22.37 0.72
N THR A 147 21.10 23.09 0.90
CA THR A 147 20.57 23.37 2.25
C THR A 147 20.17 22.07 2.98
N SER A 148 19.53 21.13 2.28
CA SER A 148 19.21 19.81 2.86
C SER A 148 20.46 19.06 3.31
N VAL A 149 21.54 19.12 2.54
CA VAL A 149 22.84 18.54 2.89
C VAL A 149 23.45 19.23 4.12
N LYS A 150 23.38 20.57 4.24
CA LYS A 150 23.87 21.27 5.44
C LYS A 150 23.12 20.91 6.71
N ILE A 151 21.81 20.68 6.62
CA ILE A 151 21.03 20.18 7.75
C ILE A 151 21.45 18.74 8.10
N ALA A 152 21.65 17.91 7.08
CA ALA A 152 22.08 16.51 7.23
C ALA A 152 23.49 16.39 7.83
N GLU A 153 24.44 17.24 7.41
CA GLU A 153 25.78 17.36 8.00
C GLU A 153 25.70 17.78 9.48
N LYS A 154 24.80 18.72 9.81
CA LYS A 154 24.61 19.18 11.19
C LYS A 154 24.00 18.11 12.09
N LEU A 155 23.14 17.25 11.53
CA LEU A 155 22.55 16.12 12.25
C LEU A 155 23.60 15.07 12.61
N GLY A 156 24.57 14.81 11.72
CA GLY A 156 25.64 13.84 11.91
C GLY A 156 25.57 12.68 10.91
N LYS A 157 26.47 11.70 11.06
CA LYS A 157 26.54 10.53 10.18
C LYS A 157 25.37 9.57 10.44
N ASN A 158 24.79 9.05 9.37
CA ASN A 158 23.76 7.99 9.41
C ASN A 158 23.98 7.04 8.22
N ASN A 159 23.83 5.72 8.43
CA ASN A 159 23.94 4.73 7.36
C ASN A 159 22.67 4.64 6.49
N LYS A 160 21.61 5.36 6.86
CA LYS A 160 20.35 5.49 6.16
C LYS A 160 20.12 6.94 5.75
N VAL A 161 19.42 7.12 4.63
CA VAL A 161 18.93 8.44 4.19
C VAL A 161 17.51 8.32 3.67
N ILE A 162 16.70 9.35 3.91
CA ILE A 162 15.42 9.54 3.22
C ILE A 162 15.66 10.50 2.06
N LEU A 163 15.31 10.06 0.85
CA LEU A 163 15.43 10.84 -0.38
C LEU A 163 14.02 11.22 -0.85
N ALA A 164 13.75 12.52 -0.97
CA ALA A 164 12.48 13.03 -1.46
C ALA A 164 12.69 14.13 -2.49
N SER A 165 11.68 14.39 -3.33
CA SER A 165 11.76 15.51 -4.27
C SER A 165 11.82 16.84 -3.54
N GLY A 166 12.72 17.72 -3.96
CA GLY A 166 12.72 19.10 -3.51
C GLY A 166 11.68 19.96 -4.25
N GLU A 167 11.04 19.46 -5.31
CA GLU A 167 10.14 20.24 -6.17
C GLU A 167 8.69 20.26 -5.69
N GLY A 168 8.36 19.42 -4.70
CA GLY A 168 7.11 19.45 -3.93
C GLY A 168 7.38 19.21 -2.44
N TYR A 169 6.42 19.53 -1.58
CA TYR A 169 6.61 19.40 -0.12
C TYR A 169 6.04 18.12 0.47
N ALA A 170 4.96 17.58 -0.11
CA ALA A 170 4.15 16.57 0.55
C ALA A 170 4.89 15.26 0.86
N ASP A 171 5.74 14.80 -0.07
CA ASP A 171 6.50 13.56 0.10
C ASP A 171 7.51 13.70 1.25
N ALA A 172 8.26 14.80 1.29
CA ALA A 172 9.21 15.09 2.37
C ALA A 172 8.48 15.31 3.72
N LEU A 173 7.36 16.04 3.72
CA LEU A 173 6.54 16.26 4.93
C LEU A 173 5.99 14.95 5.49
N SER A 174 5.55 14.05 4.62
CA SER A 174 5.03 12.73 5.03
C SER A 174 6.08 11.91 5.76
N ALA A 175 7.35 12.02 5.36
CA ALA A 175 8.46 11.32 5.98
C ALA A 175 9.09 12.06 7.16
N ALA A 176 8.82 13.35 7.35
CA ALA A 176 9.49 14.18 8.35
C ALA A 176 9.36 13.64 9.80
N PRO A 177 8.19 13.18 10.29
CA PRO A 177 8.07 12.62 11.63
C PRO A 177 8.92 11.36 11.83
N VAL A 178 8.86 10.39 10.90
CA VAL A 178 9.65 9.16 11.01
C VAL A 178 11.14 9.42 10.84
N ALA A 179 11.52 10.31 9.91
CA ALA A 179 12.90 10.74 9.74
C ALA A 179 13.45 11.27 11.07
N ALA A 180 12.65 12.08 11.77
CA ALA A 180 13.02 12.65 13.05
C ALA A 180 13.07 11.62 14.19
N ILE A 181 12.06 10.75 14.31
CA ILE A 181 12.05 9.66 15.31
C ILE A 181 13.29 8.77 15.17
N LYS A 182 13.64 8.41 13.93
CA LYS A 182 14.78 7.53 13.64
C LYS A 182 16.13 8.23 13.52
N GLY A 183 16.18 9.55 13.62
CA GLY A 183 17.38 10.35 13.38
C GLY A 183 17.97 10.20 11.96
N ILE A 184 17.13 9.87 10.98
CA ILE A 184 17.53 9.69 9.57
C ILE A 184 17.52 11.06 8.88
N PRO A 185 18.63 11.48 8.25
CA PRO A 185 18.64 12.70 7.45
C PRO A 185 17.68 12.62 6.26
N VAL A 186 16.98 13.73 6.00
CA VAL A 186 16.23 13.93 4.75
C VAL A 186 17.12 14.71 3.79
N VAL A 187 17.36 14.16 2.61
CA VAL A 187 18.12 14.78 1.53
C VAL A 187 17.20 14.97 0.33
N LEU A 188 17.28 16.13 -0.32
CA LEU A 188 16.42 16.46 -1.45
C LEU A 188 17.07 16.10 -2.80
N THR A 189 16.23 15.79 -3.78
CA THR A 189 16.62 15.55 -5.18
C THR A 189 15.70 16.27 -6.15
N ARG A 190 16.14 16.45 -7.40
CA ARG A 190 15.25 16.78 -8.52
C ARG A 190 14.54 15.51 -8.98
N VAL A 191 13.48 15.66 -9.78
CA VAL A 191 12.74 14.51 -10.32
C VAL A 191 13.63 13.57 -11.13
N LYS A 192 14.44 14.13 -12.04
CA LYS A 192 15.23 13.36 -13.03
C LYS A 192 16.73 13.35 -12.76
N GLU A 193 17.19 14.03 -11.73
CA GLU A 193 18.62 14.24 -11.47
C GLU A 193 18.88 14.28 -9.95
N LEU A 194 19.87 13.51 -9.50
CA LEU A 194 20.42 13.63 -8.16
C LEU A 194 21.45 14.77 -8.14
N PRO A 195 21.20 15.91 -7.46
CA PRO A 195 22.14 17.02 -7.43
C PRO A 195 23.51 16.60 -6.88
N GLN A 196 24.57 17.24 -7.37
CA GLN A 196 25.94 16.86 -7.04
C GLN A 196 26.20 16.87 -5.52
N SER A 197 25.68 17.87 -4.79
CA SER A 197 25.79 17.94 -3.33
C SER A 197 25.13 16.75 -2.62
N SER A 198 23.93 16.37 -3.04
CA SER A 198 23.21 15.20 -2.50
C SER A 198 23.96 13.90 -2.81
N LYS A 199 24.50 13.77 -4.03
CA LYS A 199 25.30 12.60 -4.45
C LYS A 199 26.58 12.45 -3.63
N GLU A 200 27.31 13.54 -3.44
CA GLU A 200 28.54 13.57 -2.64
C GLU A 200 28.27 13.26 -1.17
N TYR A 201 27.20 13.80 -0.60
CA TYR A 201 26.78 13.48 0.76
C TYR A 201 26.51 11.98 0.92
N ILE A 202 25.67 11.39 0.05
CA ILE A 202 25.32 9.96 0.11
C ILE A 202 26.57 9.07 -0.02
N LYS A 203 27.49 9.42 -0.93
CA LYS A 203 28.72 8.64 -1.16
C LYS A 203 29.72 8.74 0.00
N SER A 204 29.89 9.93 0.58
CA SER A 204 30.93 10.20 1.59
C SER A 204 30.54 9.83 3.02
N THR A 205 29.24 9.67 3.30
CA THR A 205 28.73 9.42 4.67
C THR A 205 28.53 7.95 5.01
N GLY A 206 28.78 7.04 4.07
CA GLY A 206 28.63 5.59 4.29
C GLY A 206 27.17 5.14 4.31
N VAL A 207 26.28 5.85 3.60
CA VAL A 207 24.89 5.43 3.42
C VAL A 207 24.86 4.07 2.71
N THR A 208 24.25 3.07 3.35
CA THR A 208 24.05 1.74 2.80
C THR A 208 22.61 1.49 2.37
N GLN A 209 21.66 2.31 2.85
CA GLN A 209 20.23 2.16 2.60
C GLN A 209 19.56 3.51 2.32
N THR A 210 18.81 3.60 1.23
CA THR A 210 18.00 4.79 0.90
C THR A 210 16.51 4.47 0.91
N TYR A 211 15.71 5.32 1.55
CA TYR A 211 14.24 5.31 1.43
C TYR A 211 13.82 6.43 0.49
N VAL A 212 13.29 6.07 -0.68
CA VAL A 212 12.81 7.04 -1.68
C VAL A 212 11.33 7.29 -1.44
N ILE A 213 10.97 8.52 -1.09
CA ILE A 213 9.59 8.88 -0.78
C ILE A 213 9.00 9.67 -1.95
N GLY A 214 7.86 9.19 -2.45
CA GLY A 214 7.20 9.72 -3.64
C GLY A 214 7.31 8.81 -4.86
N GLY A 215 6.33 8.95 -5.75
CA GLY A 215 6.23 8.16 -6.99
C GLY A 215 7.30 8.53 -8.02
N THR A 216 7.26 7.90 -9.19
CA THR A 216 8.20 8.16 -10.29
C THR A 216 8.11 9.58 -10.86
N ALA A 217 6.95 10.23 -10.71
CA ALA A 217 6.75 11.64 -11.05
C ALA A 217 7.46 12.60 -10.08
N SER A 218 7.69 12.20 -8.83
CA SER A 218 8.45 12.98 -7.83
C SER A 218 9.94 12.64 -7.85
N VAL A 219 10.27 11.35 -7.96
CA VAL A 219 11.65 10.84 -8.01
C VAL A 219 11.72 9.71 -9.02
N SER A 220 12.31 9.97 -10.18
CA SER A 220 12.42 8.98 -11.26
C SER A 220 13.14 7.70 -10.85
N ASP A 221 12.92 6.61 -11.59
CA ASP A 221 13.65 5.36 -11.35
C ASP A 221 15.14 5.47 -11.63
N SER A 222 15.55 6.37 -12.53
CA SER A 222 16.98 6.69 -12.75
C SER A 222 17.64 7.19 -11.46
N VAL A 223 17.01 8.17 -10.79
CA VAL A 223 17.51 8.69 -9.51
C VAL A 223 17.47 7.61 -8.43
N LYS A 224 16.37 6.87 -8.30
CA LYS A 224 16.25 5.75 -7.34
C LYS A 224 17.34 4.69 -7.53
N ASN A 225 17.67 4.35 -8.77
CA ASN A 225 18.68 3.33 -9.09
C ASN A 225 20.11 3.86 -8.94
N SER A 226 20.31 5.17 -8.82
CA SER A 226 21.61 5.79 -8.60
C SER A 226 22.07 5.82 -7.13
N VAL A 227 21.20 5.41 -6.19
CA VAL A 227 21.45 5.45 -4.74
C VAL A 227 21.42 4.06 -4.09
N PRO A 228 22.14 3.83 -2.98
CA PRO A 228 22.34 2.50 -2.39
C PRO A 228 21.05 1.84 -1.86
N ARG A 229 20.87 0.54 -2.16
CA ARG A 229 19.80 -0.37 -1.67
C ARG A 229 18.43 0.32 -1.56
N SER A 230 18.02 1.06 -2.59
CA SER A 230 16.88 1.96 -2.50
C SER A 230 15.52 1.23 -2.41
N LYS A 231 14.70 1.62 -1.43
CA LYS A 231 13.31 1.15 -1.28
C LYS A 231 12.35 2.34 -1.45
N ARG A 232 11.32 2.21 -2.29
CA ARG A 232 10.37 3.29 -2.58
C ARG A 232 9.11 3.15 -1.74
N VAL A 233 8.60 4.26 -1.20
CA VAL A 233 7.28 4.38 -0.55
C VAL A 233 6.52 5.53 -1.20
N TYR A 234 5.34 5.25 -1.73
CA TYR A 234 4.55 6.23 -2.47
C TYR A 234 3.08 5.81 -2.58
N GLY A 235 2.21 6.78 -2.79
CA GLY A 235 0.83 6.60 -3.24
C GLY A 235 0.56 7.36 -4.53
N LYS A 236 -0.68 7.29 -5.02
CA LYS A 236 -1.15 8.00 -6.23
C LYS A 236 -1.19 9.51 -6.04
N ASP A 237 -1.36 9.95 -4.80
CA ASP A 237 -1.42 11.35 -4.40
C ASP A 237 -0.70 11.56 -3.05
N ARG A 238 -0.70 12.80 -2.58
CA ARG A 238 -0.04 13.19 -1.33
C ARG A 238 -0.62 12.53 -0.07
N PHE A 239 -1.93 12.24 -0.06
CA PHE A 239 -2.61 11.68 1.10
C PHE A 239 -2.35 10.18 1.16
N GLU A 240 -2.35 9.51 0.01
CA GLU A 240 -1.95 8.12 -0.07
C GLU A 240 -0.44 7.96 0.19
N THR A 241 0.44 8.82 -0.34
CA THR A 241 1.87 8.80 0.06
C THR A 241 2.03 8.98 1.57
N ASN A 242 1.27 9.89 2.19
CA ASN A 242 1.29 10.05 3.65
C ASN A 242 0.83 8.78 4.38
N ALA A 243 -0.26 8.16 3.94
CA ALA A 243 -0.75 6.91 4.49
C ALA A 243 0.26 5.77 4.33
N GLU A 244 0.85 5.61 3.15
CA GLU A 244 1.83 4.55 2.88
C GLU A 244 3.12 4.75 3.67
N VAL A 245 3.58 5.99 3.88
CA VAL A 245 4.70 6.27 4.80
C VAL A 245 4.35 5.89 6.24
N ILE A 246 3.17 6.27 6.73
CA ILE A 246 2.75 5.93 8.10
C ILE A 246 2.61 4.41 8.27
N LYS A 247 2.09 3.69 7.28
CA LYS A 247 1.99 2.22 7.30
C LYS A 247 3.37 1.55 7.24
N ALA A 248 4.22 1.96 6.30
CA ALA A 248 5.57 1.43 6.09
C ALA A 248 6.45 1.52 7.34
N PHE A 249 6.25 2.58 8.13
CA PHE A 249 6.98 2.85 9.36
C PHE A 249 6.08 2.78 10.60
N SER A 250 4.98 2.03 10.53
CA SER A 250 3.98 1.97 11.61
C SER A 250 4.57 1.54 12.95
N ILE A 251 5.55 0.65 12.94
CA ILE A 251 6.24 0.22 14.17
C ILE A 251 7.03 1.34 14.85
N GLU A 252 7.33 2.46 14.16
CA GLU A 252 8.07 3.58 14.76
C GLU A 252 7.12 4.52 15.51
N PHE A 253 5.83 4.47 15.19
CA PHE A 253 4.82 5.37 15.72
C PHE A 253 4.11 4.79 16.95
N ASP A 254 3.82 5.64 17.93
CA ASP A 254 2.86 5.42 19.00
C ASP A 254 1.53 6.09 18.64
N PHE A 255 0.56 5.29 18.20
CA PHE A 255 -0.77 5.74 17.79
C PHE A 255 -1.68 6.16 18.97
N LYS A 256 -1.18 6.19 20.22
CA LYS A 256 -1.85 6.90 21.32
C LYS A 256 -2.04 8.38 21.00
N ASN A 257 -1.17 8.97 20.19
CA ASN A 257 -1.30 10.34 19.71
C ASN A 257 -1.29 10.34 18.18
N ALA A 258 -2.07 11.24 17.57
CA ALA A 258 -2.00 11.51 16.14
C ALA A 258 -2.18 13.00 15.88
N TYR A 259 -1.36 13.57 15.00
CA TYR A 259 -1.45 14.96 14.61
C TYR A 259 -2.10 15.07 13.24
N VAL A 260 -3.11 15.93 13.08
CA VAL A 260 -3.82 16.10 11.79
C VAL A 260 -3.61 17.51 11.28
N ALA A 261 -3.08 17.64 10.06
CA ALA A 261 -2.83 18.91 9.40
C ALA A 261 -3.38 18.91 7.97
N LEU A 262 -3.75 20.10 7.49
CA LEU A 262 -4.08 20.30 6.09
C LEU A 262 -2.82 20.11 5.24
N GLY A 263 -2.87 19.17 4.30
CA GLY A 263 -1.77 18.85 3.38
C GLY A 263 -2.00 19.34 1.94
N ALA A 264 -3.18 19.85 1.62
CA ALA A 264 -3.49 20.58 0.40
C ALA A 264 -4.69 21.50 0.62
N GLY A 265 -4.60 22.72 0.12
CA GLY A 265 -5.69 23.68 0.16
C GLY A 265 -5.63 24.67 -1.01
N PRO A 266 -6.44 25.74 -0.95
CA PRO A 266 -6.68 26.64 -2.08
C PRO A 266 -5.46 27.47 -2.49
N THR A 267 -4.43 27.59 -1.65
CA THR A 267 -3.22 28.38 -1.94
C THR A 267 -2.10 27.53 -2.54
N GLY A 268 -2.20 26.20 -2.47
CA GLY A 268 -1.14 25.27 -2.88
C GLY A 268 0.09 25.28 -1.95
N GLY A 269 0.08 26.08 -0.88
CA GLY A 269 1.19 26.30 0.06
C GLY A 269 0.88 25.90 1.50
N GLU A 270 -0.04 24.96 1.72
CA GLU A 270 -0.47 24.47 3.04
C GLU A 270 0.54 23.47 3.64
N PHE A 271 1.77 23.91 3.88
CA PHE A 271 2.83 23.08 4.48
C PHE A 271 3.15 23.46 5.93
N ALA A 272 2.89 24.72 6.31
CA ALA A 272 3.50 25.36 7.47
C ALA A 272 3.10 24.71 8.81
N ASP A 273 1.83 24.31 8.94
CA ASP A 273 1.30 23.70 10.17
C ASP A 273 1.89 22.29 10.37
N ALA A 274 1.88 21.47 9.32
CA ALA A 274 2.48 20.13 9.32
C ALA A 274 4.00 20.18 9.53
N LEU A 275 4.69 21.13 8.88
CA LEU A 275 6.13 21.36 9.05
C LEU A 275 6.45 21.66 10.52
N SER A 276 5.76 22.63 11.12
CA SER A 276 5.99 23.02 12.52
C SER A 276 5.66 21.86 13.47
N ALA A 277 4.62 21.10 13.17
CA ALA A 277 4.19 19.98 13.98
C ALA A 277 5.07 18.73 13.87
N SER A 278 5.85 18.58 12.80
CA SER A 278 6.75 17.43 12.64
C SER A 278 7.69 17.26 13.84
N ALA A 279 8.11 18.36 14.48
CA ALA A 279 8.94 18.34 15.68
C ALA A 279 8.19 17.82 16.92
N ILE A 280 6.96 18.29 17.20
CA ILE A 280 6.17 17.80 18.34
C ILE A 280 5.68 16.36 18.11
N ALA A 281 5.32 16.02 16.87
CA ALA A 281 4.91 14.68 16.49
C ALA A 281 6.07 13.70 16.73
N ALA A 282 7.28 14.02 16.24
CA ALA A 282 8.46 13.22 16.54
C ALA A 282 8.81 13.18 18.03
N LYS A 283 8.60 14.28 18.77
CA LYS A 283 8.78 14.32 20.24
C LYS A 283 7.92 13.27 20.95
N ASN A 284 6.67 13.13 20.50
CA ASN A 284 5.68 12.20 21.05
C ASN A 284 5.60 10.86 20.29
N GLU A 285 6.57 10.56 19.43
CA GLU A 285 6.60 9.38 18.56
C GLU A 285 5.30 9.19 17.74
N ALA A 286 4.60 10.27 17.40
CA ALA A 286 3.30 10.24 16.75
C ALA A 286 3.41 10.52 15.25
N PRO A 287 2.47 10.03 14.42
CA PRO A 287 2.38 10.40 13.03
C PRO A 287 1.80 11.82 12.85
N VAL A 288 2.16 12.44 11.73
CA VAL A 288 1.42 13.59 11.16
C VAL A 288 0.60 13.07 9.98
N ILE A 289 -0.71 13.02 10.16
CA ILE A 289 -1.70 12.66 9.14
C ILE A 289 -2.03 13.91 8.32
N LEU A 290 -1.78 13.84 7.02
CA LEU A 290 -2.16 14.88 6.07
C LEU A 290 -3.58 14.62 5.56
N THR A 291 -4.42 15.65 5.61
CA THR A 291 -5.78 15.62 5.05
C THR A 291 -5.99 16.77 4.06
N GLY A 292 -6.94 16.62 3.15
CA GLY A 292 -7.55 17.74 2.43
C GLY A 292 -8.66 18.39 3.28
N GLN A 293 -9.26 19.47 2.78
CA GLN A 293 -10.51 20.01 3.35
C GLN A 293 -11.63 18.97 3.29
N ILE A 294 -11.67 18.23 2.18
CA ILE A 294 -12.47 17.02 2.03
C ILE A 294 -11.57 15.83 2.36
N LEU A 295 -12.06 14.95 3.24
CA LEU A 295 -11.28 13.82 3.72
C LEU A 295 -11.17 12.76 2.62
N SER A 296 -9.93 12.42 2.24
CA SER A 296 -9.66 11.40 1.23
C SER A 296 -9.93 9.99 1.76
N ASN A 297 -10.24 9.04 0.86
CA ASN A 297 -10.43 7.64 1.24
C ASN A 297 -9.16 7.02 1.83
N SER A 298 -7.98 7.33 1.28
CA SER A 298 -6.71 6.82 1.82
C SER A 298 -6.45 7.31 3.25
N THR A 299 -6.80 8.56 3.57
CA THR A 299 -6.75 9.08 4.94
C THR A 299 -7.78 8.40 5.85
N LYS A 300 -9.01 8.15 5.38
CA LYS A 300 -10.04 7.40 6.13
C LYS A 300 -9.58 5.98 6.45
N ASP A 301 -9.02 5.30 5.47
CA ASP A 301 -8.57 3.91 5.60
C ASP A 301 -7.37 3.81 6.52
N LEU A 302 -6.41 4.73 6.41
CA LEU A 302 -5.31 4.86 7.38
C LEU A 302 -5.84 5.02 8.81
N ALA A 303 -6.81 5.91 9.00
CA ALA A 303 -7.36 6.18 10.33
C ALA A 303 -8.04 4.94 10.93
N LYS A 304 -8.85 4.23 10.13
CA LYS A 304 -9.49 2.96 10.54
C LYS A 304 -8.47 1.86 10.82
N GLU A 305 -7.36 1.82 10.08
CA GLU A 305 -6.35 0.78 10.22
C GLU A 305 -5.45 1.00 11.44
N LYS A 306 -5.12 2.26 11.75
CA LYS A 306 -4.04 2.59 12.70
C LYS A 306 -4.48 3.28 13.98
N LEU A 307 -5.62 3.98 14.00
CA LEU A 307 -6.07 4.69 15.19
C LEU A 307 -6.99 3.83 16.04
N TYR A 308 -7.09 4.18 17.32
CA TYR A 308 -7.91 3.50 18.31
C TYR A 308 -8.99 4.44 18.85
N PRO A 309 -10.05 3.91 19.48
CA PRO A 309 -11.04 4.74 20.18
C PRO A 309 -10.43 5.71 21.20
N THR A 310 -9.27 5.36 21.76
CA THR A 310 -8.54 6.14 22.76
C THR A 310 -7.50 7.09 22.16
N THR A 311 -7.22 7.02 20.85
CA THR A 311 -6.22 7.88 20.20
C THR A 311 -6.53 9.35 20.45
N ASN A 312 -5.55 10.07 21.01
CA ASN A 312 -5.62 11.50 21.17
C ASN A 312 -5.26 12.20 19.85
N ILE A 313 -6.29 12.64 19.12
CA ILE A 313 -6.12 13.41 17.89
C ILE A 313 -5.92 14.89 18.24
N THR A 314 -4.76 15.43 17.86
CA THR A 314 -4.46 16.86 17.94
C THR A 314 -4.51 17.49 16.55
N VAL A 315 -5.40 18.46 16.36
CA VAL A 315 -5.58 19.16 15.09
C VAL A 315 -4.65 20.37 15.03
N LEU A 316 -4.06 20.61 13.86
CA LEU A 316 -3.11 21.67 13.60
C LEU A 316 -3.73 22.68 12.64
N GLY A 317 -3.72 23.96 13.02
CA GLY A 317 -4.31 25.03 12.24
C GLY A 317 -5.80 25.23 12.49
N GLY A 318 -6.37 26.28 11.91
CA GLY A 318 -7.75 26.73 12.18
C GLY A 318 -8.84 25.80 11.62
N ILE A 319 -10.08 26.00 12.09
CA ILE A 319 -11.25 25.19 11.71
C ILE A 319 -11.56 25.20 10.21
N LYS A 320 -11.19 26.27 9.50
CA LYS A 320 -11.33 26.39 8.03
C LYS A 320 -10.38 25.47 7.25
N ASN A 321 -9.28 25.06 7.89
CA ASN A 321 -8.30 24.16 7.29
C ASN A 321 -8.70 22.70 7.53
N VAL A 322 -8.96 22.36 8.80
CA VAL A 322 -9.40 21.02 9.21
C VAL A 322 -10.67 21.16 10.04
N SER A 323 -11.81 20.78 9.46
CA SER A 323 -13.12 20.95 10.08
C SER A 323 -13.36 19.95 11.22
N ALA A 324 -14.33 20.23 12.10
CA ALA A 324 -14.76 19.27 13.12
C ALA A 324 -15.34 17.98 12.50
N GLN A 325 -16.03 18.09 11.36
CA GLN A 325 -16.53 16.95 10.62
C GLN A 325 -15.40 16.04 10.13
N THR A 326 -14.37 16.62 9.49
CA THR A 326 -13.18 15.89 9.03
C THR A 326 -12.55 15.09 10.17
N VAL A 327 -12.40 15.70 11.35
CA VAL A 327 -11.82 15.04 12.52
C VAL A 327 -12.74 13.95 13.08
N ASN A 328 -14.06 14.19 13.10
CA ASN A 328 -15.03 13.18 13.51
C ASN A 328 -15.05 11.96 12.57
N GLU A 329 -14.76 12.15 11.28
CA GLU A 329 -14.60 11.07 10.31
C GLU A 329 -13.26 10.32 10.45
N ILE A 330 -12.20 10.97 10.97
CA ILE A 330 -10.91 10.32 11.30
C ILE A 330 -10.99 9.54 12.62
N ARG A 331 -11.81 9.98 13.59
CA ARG A 331 -11.95 9.31 14.89
C ARG A 331 -12.54 7.90 14.74
N VAL A 332 -11.85 6.92 15.32
CA VAL A 332 -12.42 5.59 15.56
C VAL A 332 -13.37 5.69 16.76
N LYS A 333 -14.61 5.24 16.60
CA LYS A 333 -15.61 5.22 17.67
C LYS A 333 -15.64 3.85 18.34
N GLY A 334 -15.90 3.81 19.64
CA GLY A 334 -16.05 2.57 20.41
C GLY A 334 -16.36 2.85 21.88
N GLU A 335 -16.88 1.84 22.59
CA GLU A 335 -16.98 1.86 24.06
C GLU A 335 -15.57 1.80 24.65
N ILE A 336 -15.30 2.57 25.72
CA ILE A 336 -13.99 2.63 26.37
C ILE A 336 -14.13 2.28 27.84
N ILE A 337 -13.52 1.17 28.24
CA ILE A 337 -13.42 0.74 29.63
C ILE A 337 -12.20 1.39 30.29
N LYS A 338 -12.45 2.21 31.30
CA LYS A 338 -11.41 2.97 32.05
C LYS A 338 -11.27 2.55 33.51
N THR A 339 -12.12 1.65 33.98
CA THR A 339 -12.10 1.15 35.36
C THR A 339 -11.60 -0.29 35.37
N GLN A 340 -10.71 -0.60 36.32
CA GLN A 340 -10.23 -1.95 36.57
C GLN A 340 -11.34 -2.86 37.11
N GLY A 341 -11.15 -4.17 36.97
CA GLY A 341 -12.08 -5.18 37.49
C GLY A 341 -12.74 -6.03 36.41
N GLU A 342 -13.72 -6.81 36.83
CA GLU A 342 -14.43 -7.77 35.99
C GLU A 342 -15.60 -7.12 35.25
N LEU A 343 -15.75 -7.49 33.98
CA LEU A 343 -16.83 -7.12 33.09
C LEU A 343 -17.38 -8.39 32.47
N GLU A 344 -18.67 -8.66 32.65
CA GLU A 344 -19.29 -9.87 32.10
C GLU A 344 -20.46 -9.55 31.17
N ASN A 345 -20.79 -10.49 30.28
CA ASN A 345 -22.02 -10.49 29.48
C ASN A 345 -22.20 -9.24 28.59
N LYS A 346 -21.10 -8.69 28.07
CA LYS A 346 -21.11 -7.52 27.18
C LYS A 346 -21.42 -7.95 25.74
N ASN A 347 -22.50 -7.42 25.17
CA ASN A 347 -22.83 -7.56 23.75
C ASN A 347 -22.65 -6.20 23.06
N ILE A 348 -21.54 -6.00 22.36
CA ILE A 348 -21.15 -4.71 21.78
C ILE A 348 -21.35 -4.73 20.26
N ASP A 349 -22.25 -3.89 19.76
CA ASP A 349 -22.46 -3.65 18.32
C ASP A 349 -21.53 -2.53 17.81
N GLY A 350 -20.23 -2.82 17.81
CA GLY A 350 -19.18 -1.87 17.46
C GLY A 350 -17.84 -2.22 18.11
N ASN A 351 -16.96 -1.23 18.19
CA ASN A 351 -15.64 -1.40 18.78
C ASN A 351 -15.68 -1.28 20.32
N LEU A 352 -14.76 -1.98 20.98
CA LEU A 352 -14.52 -1.90 22.42
C LEU A 352 -13.03 -1.68 22.69
N ALA A 353 -12.68 -0.74 23.57
CA ALA A 353 -11.31 -0.54 24.04
C ALA A 353 -11.22 -0.75 25.55
N ILE A 354 -10.33 -1.63 25.98
CA ILE A 354 -9.96 -1.88 27.38
C ILE A 354 -8.70 -1.06 27.68
N ALA A 355 -8.90 0.11 28.26
CA ALA A 355 -7.84 1.06 28.60
C ALA A 355 -7.40 0.96 30.08
N ALA A 356 -8.08 0.16 30.89
CA ALA A 356 -7.76 -0.08 32.29
C ALA A 356 -6.86 -1.31 32.48
N LYS A 357 -5.90 -1.20 33.39
CA LYS A 357 -5.10 -2.34 33.87
C LYS A 357 -5.94 -3.30 34.71
N ASN A 358 -5.51 -4.54 34.86
CA ASN A 358 -6.16 -5.55 35.72
C ASN A 358 -7.66 -5.67 35.42
N SER A 359 -7.99 -5.83 34.13
CA SER A 359 -9.38 -5.92 33.68
C SER A 359 -9.65 -7.31 33.14
N GLU A 360 -10.81 -7.86 33.48
CA GLU A 360 -11.25 -9.16 32.99
C GLU A 360 -12.54 -8.95 32.17
N LEU A 361 -12.56 -9.40 30.92
CA LEU A 361 -13.77 -9.41 30.10
C LEU A 361 -14.22 -10.85 29.89
N LYS A 362 -15.41 -11.20 30.41
CA LYS A 362 -15.95 -12.56 30.41
C LYS A 362 -17.25 -12.67 29.62
N ASN A 363 -17.51 -13.84 29.02
CA ASN A 363 -18.81 -14.21 28.45
C ASN A 363 -19.39 -13.14 27.49
N SER A 364 -18.56 -12.59 26.61
CA SER A 364 -18.90 -11.36 25.87
C SER A 364 -18.79 -11.54 24.35
N ASN A 365 -19.59 -10.80 23.60
CA ASN A 365 -19.59 -10.79 22.14
C ASN A 365 -19.41 -9.37 21.59
N ILE A 366 -18.40 -9.17 20.75
CA ILE A 366 -18.02 -7.89 20.18
C ILE A 366 -18.09 -8.03 18.65
N LYS A 367 -19.04 -7.33 18.02
CA LYS A 367 -19.19 -7.36 16.55
C LYS A 367 -18.08 -6.58 15.81
N GLY A 368 -17.48 -5.58 16.46
CA GLY A 368 -16.39 -4.78 15.90
C GLY A 368 -15.01 -5.23 16.38
N ASN A 369 -14.07 -4.29 16.40
CA ASN A 369 -12.70 -4.53 16.89
C ASN A 369 -12.61 -4.38 18.41
N LEU A 370 -11.73 -5.18 19.02
CA LEU A 370 -11.40 -5.10 20.44
C LEU A 370 -9.96 -4.59 20.60
N TYR A 371 -9.76 -3.53 21.37
CA TYR A 371 -8.45 -2.93 21.64
C TYR A 371 -8.05 -3.17 23.10
N ILE A 372 -6.90 -3.78 23.33
CA ILE A 372 -6.32 -4.02 24.66
C ILE A 372 -5.11 -3.10 24.80
N GLU A 373 -5.18 -2.12 25.69
CA GLU A 373 -4.21 -1.00 25.72
C GLU A 373 -3.46 -0.87 27.05
N ASN A 374 -3.64 -1.83 27.96
CA ASN A 374 -3.04 -1.79 29.28
C ASN A 374 -2.67 -3.19 29.80
N ASP A 375 -1.99 -3.21 30.95
CA ASP A 375 -1.43 -4.42 31.54
C ASP A 375 -2.46 -5.34 32.19
N ASN A 376 -2.14 -6.64 32.20
CA ASN A 376 -2.86 -7.69 32.90
C ASN A 376 -4.35 -7.72 32.54
N VAL A 377 -4.63 -7.66 31.23
CA VAL A 377 -5.98 -7.84 30.70
C VAL A 377 -6.20 -9.30 30.36
N LEU A 378 -7.27 -9.87 30.91
CA LEU A 378 -7.75 -11.23 30.64
C LEU A 378 -9.04 -11.17 29.82
N LEU A 379 -9.08 -11.89 28.71
CA LEU A 379 -10.33 -12.24 28.03
C LEU A 379 -10.67 -13.70 28.35
N SER A 380 -11.92 -14.00 28.70
CA SER A 380 -12.39 -15.36 28.98
C SER A 380 -13.75 -15.59 28.34
N ASP A 381 -13.89 -16.61 27.48
CA ASP A 381 -15.14 -16.91 26.77
C ASP A 381 -15.67 -15.70 25.97
N VAL A 382 -14.79 -15.10 25.16
CA VAL A 382 -15.09 -13.90 24.36
C VAL A 382 -15.09 -14.21 22.88
N LYS A 383 -16.13 -13.78 22.17
CA LYS A 383 -16.19 -13.80 20.71
C LYS A 383 -15.99 -12.40 20.14
N VAL A 384 -15.11 -12.26 19.15
CA VAL A 384 -14.84 -11.01 18.44
C VAL A 384 -14.97 -11.22 16.93
N ASP A 385 -16.02 -10.67 16.31
CA ASP A 385 -16.19 -10.77 14.85
C ASP A 385 -15.16 -9.90 14.09
N GLY A 386 -14.57 -8.88 14.75
CA GLY A 386 -13.53 -8.04 14.18
C GLY A 386 -12.10 -8.49 14.50
N THR A 387 -11.21 -7.51 14.61
CA THR A 387 -9.80 -7.72 14.99
C THR A 387 -9.58 -7.43 16.47
N ILE A 388 -8.83 -8.29 17.15
CA ILE A 388 -8.27 -8.01 18.48
C ILE A 388 -6.90 -7.36 18.32
N TYR A 389 -6.74 -6.13 18.81
CA TYR A 389 -5.47 -5.41 18.88
C TYR A 389 -4.90 -5.50 20.29
N ILE A 390 -3.71 -6.08 20.44
CA ILE A 390 -3.06 -6.33 21.71
C ILE A 390 -1.86 -5.38 21.86
N ASN A 391 -2.00 -4.35 22.68
CA ASN A 391 -0.97 -3.33 22.94
C ASN A 391 -0.84 -3.01 24.44
N PRO A 392 -0.55 -4.01 25.31
CA PRO A 392 -0.44 -3.79 26.75
C PRO A 392 0.75 -2.89 27.12
N GLY A 393 1.76 -2.78 26.26
CA GLY A 393 3.05 -2.12 26.51
C GLY A 393 4.20 -3.13 26.58
N SER A 394 5.43 -2.69 26.31
CA SER A 394 6.60 -3.58 26.16
C SER A 394 7.03 -4.33 27.43
N LYS A 395 6.55 -3.91 28.60
CA LYS A 395 6.81 -4.56 29.89
C LYS A 395 5.63 -5.35 30.43
N ASN A 396 4.53 -5.36 29.68
CA ASN A 396 3.21 -5.71 30.18
C ASN A 396 2.70 -6.98 29.47
N THR A 397 1.60 -7.52 29.98
CA THR A 397 1.06 -8.82 29.60
C THR A 397 -0.42 -8.76 29.24
N CYS A 398 -0.88 -9.78 28.52
CA CYS A 398 -2.29 -10.02 28.24
C CYS A 398 -2.52 -11.51 28.03
N LYS A 399 -3.71 -11.99 28.42
CA LYS A 399 -4.12 -13.39 28.33
C LYS A 399 -5.48 -13.50 27.66
N LEU A 400 -5.61 -14.42 26.71
CA LEU A 400 -6.85 -14.76 26.01
C LEU A 400 -7.17 -16.23 26.30
N GLU A 401 -8.32 -16.52 26.89
CA GLU A 401 -8.81 -17.86 27.19
C GLU A 401 -10.16 -18.10 26.51
N ASN A 402 -10.29 -19.20 25.76
CA ASN A 402 -11.52 -19.55 25.04
C ASN A 402 -12.02 -18.42 24.12
N VAL A 403 -11.12 -17.78 23.38
CA VAL A 403 -11.44 -16.65 22.51
C VAL A 403 -11.57 -17.08 21.06
N ASP A 404 -12.66 -16.72 20.40
CA ASP A 404 -12.82 -16.85 18.95
C ASP A 404 -12.76 -15.45 18.30
N ALA A 405 -11.80 -15.24 17.39
CA ALA A 405 -11.62 -13.97 16.69
C ALA A 405 -11.35 -14.17 15.19
N ASN A 406 -11.75 -13.22 14.34
CA ASN A 406 -11.33 -13.28 12.93
C ASN A 406 -9.83 -13.03 12.78
N LYS A 407 -9.32 -12.01 13.47
CA LYS A 407 -7.91 -11.61 13.40
C LYS A 407 -7.38 -11.14 14.75
N ILE A 408 -6.12 -11.44 15.03
CA ILE A 408 -5.38 -10.92 16.18
C ILE A 408 -4.17 -10.14 15.66
N ILE A 409 -3.90 -8.97 16.24
CA ILE A 409 -2.72 -8.16 15.97
C ILE A 409 -2.01 -7.86 17.28
N VAL A 410 -0.77 -8.33 17.42
CA VAL A 410 0.09 -8.04 18.58
C VAL A 410 1.01 -6.87 18.26
N LEU A 411 0.85 -5.78 19.01
CA LEU A 411 1.57 -4.51 18.84
C LEU A 411 2.63 -4.28 19.91
N SER A 412 2.51 -4.92 21.07
CA SER A 412 3.53 -4.95 22.11
C SER A 412 3.28 -6.05 23.13
N GLY A 413 4.26 -6.29 23.99
CA GLY A 413 4.20 -7.26 25.08
C GLY A 413 5.62 -7.63 25.52
N ARG A 414 5.79 -8.05 26.78
CA ARG A 414 7.10 -8.48 27.30
C ARG A 414 7.54 -9.84 26.75
N GLU A 415 8.76 -10.25 27.09
CA GLU A 415 9.36 -11.54 26.68
C GLU A 415 8.68 -12.78 27.32
N GLU A 416 7.74 -12.59 28.24
CA GLU A 416 6.81 -13.63 28.74
C GLU A 416 5.36 -13.17 28.58
N GLY A 417 5.07 -12.50 27.46
CA GLY A 417 3.94 -11.57 27.38
C GLY A 417 3.25 -11.63 26.05
N ILE A 418 2.41 -12.65 25.87
CA ILE A 418 1.05 -12.69 25.31
C ILE A 418 0.68 -14.19 25.35
N ASN A 419 -0.37 -14.57 26.08
CA ASN A 419 -0.77 -15.98 26.20
C ASN A 419 -2.14 -16.21 25.55
N LEU A 420 -2.19 -17.13 24.59
CA LEU A 420 -3.40 -17.55 23.88
C LEU A 420 -3.72 -19.00 24.25
N ILE A 421 -4.81 -19.19 24.99
CA ILE A 421 -5.25 -20.49 25.50
C ILE A 421 -6.60 -20.83 24.87
N ASN A 422 -6.68 -22.00 24.23
CA ASN A 422 -7.88 -22.43 23.49
C ASN A 422 -8.46 -21.32 22.60
N THR A 423 -7.59 -20.54 21.96
CA THR A 423 -7.98 -19.38 21.13
C THR A 423 -8.05 -19.80 19.67
N LYS A 424 -9.07 -19.38 18.92
CA LYS A 424 -9.15 -19.58 17.47
C LYS A 424 -9.07 -18.25 16.75
N ALA A 425 -8.19 -18.17 15.74
CA ALA A 425 -8.21 -17.05 14.81
C ALA A 425 -7.79 -17.43 13.40
N GLU A 426 -8.36 -16.77 12.39
CA GLU A 426 -7.91 -16.98 11.01
C GLU A 426 -6.51 -16.43 10.80
N LYS A 427 -6.19 -15.31 11.45
CA LYS A 427 -4.92 -14.62 11.24
C LYS A 427 -4.33 -14.01 12.51
N LEU A 428 -3.02 -14.16 12.69
CA LEU A 428 -2.22 -13.47 13.71
C LEU A 428 -1.13 -12.62 13.04
N ASP A 429 -1.15 -11.30 13.22
CA ASP A 429 -0.06 -10.42 12.79
C ASP A 429 0.75 -9.93 14.01
N VAL A 430 2.08 -9.95 13.91
CA VAL A 430 2.97 -9.46 14.97
C VAL A 430 3.73 -8.22 14.48
N LEU A 431 3.43 -7.05 15.06
CA LEU A 431 3.81 -5.70 14.62
C LEU A 431 4.40 -4.85 15.78
N ASN A 432 5.28 -5.46 16.57
CA ASN A 432 5.84 -4.91 17.80
C ASN A 432 7.17 -4.14 17.61
N LYS A 433 7.43 -3.19 18.53
CA LYS A 433 8.73 -2.48 18.64
C LYS A 433 9.81 -3.35 19.30
N ASP A 434 9.42 -4.08 20.33
CA ASP A 434 10.30 -4.89 21.19
C ASP A 434 10.07 -6.38 20.94
N ASN A 435 11.02 -7.26 21.27
CA ASN A 435 10.82 -8.71 21.14
C ASN A 435 9.72 -9.18 22.10
N THR A 436 8.57 -9.57 21.56
CA THR A 436 7.43 -10.10 22.30
C THR A 436 7.41 -11.62 22.16
N ARG A 437 7.10 -12.33 23.24
CA ARG A 437 6.90 -13.79 23.21
C ARG A 437 5.41 -14.07 23.20
N ILE A 438 4.96 -14.76 22.16
CA ILE A 438 3.57 -15.22 22.02
C ILE A 438 3.55 -16.72 22.29
N ILE A 439 2.78 -17.10 23.31
CA ILE A 439 2.64 -18.48 23.77
C ILE A 439 1.26 -18.96 23.34
N ILE A 440 1.21 -20.09 22.65
CA ILE A 440 -0.04 -20.81 22.40
C ILE A 440 -0.10 -22.07 23.24
N GLU A 441 -1.24 -22.25 23.90
CA GLU A 441 -1.52 -23.38 24.77
C GLU A 441 -2.87 -24.01 24.42
N GLN A 442 -3.02 -25.27 24.83
CA GLN A 442 -4.21 -26.10 24.64
C GLN A 442 -4.61 -26.18 23.14
N ASN A 443 -5.90 -26.33 22.85
CA ASN A 443 -6.42 -26.43 21.48
C ASN A 443 -6.41 -25.10 20.69
N THR A 444 -5.46 -24.19 20.94
CA THR A 444 -5.32 -22.94 20.20
C THR A 444 -5.05 -23.21 18.72
N LYS A 445 -5.83 -22.59 17.84
CA LYS A 445 -5.78 -22.79 16.39
C LYS A 445 -5.72 -21.45 15.67
N ILE A 446 -4.53 -21.09 15.20
CA ILE A 446 -4.32 -19.98 14.29
C ILE A 446 -4.14 -20.55 12.87
N SER A 447 -4.87 -20.02 11.87
CA SER A 447 -4.74 -20.54 10.50
C SER A 447 -3.49 -20.01 9.78
N GLU A 448 -3.17 -18.72 9.94
CA GLU A 448 -1.99 -18.06 9.36
C GLU A 448 -1.38 -17.08 10.38
N THR A 449 -0.06 -17.13 10.55
CA THR A 449 0.69 -16.16 11.37
C THR A 449 1.64 -15.36 10.49
N ARG A 450 1.69 -14.03 10.66
CA ARG A 450 2.68 -13.15 10.00
C ARG A 450 3.56 -12.44 11.01
N ALA A 451 4.85 -12.78 11.01
CA ALA A 451 5.86 -12.12 11.83
C ALA A 451 6.42 -10.88 11.09
N LEU A 452 5.74 -9.73 11.22
CA LEU A 452 6.12 -8.47 10.59
C LEU A 452 7.17 -7.68 11.40
N ALA A 453 7.50 -8.13 12.60
CA ALA A 453 8.54 -7.62 13.47
C ALA A 453 9.27 -8.77 14.21
N SER A 454 10.34 -8.45 14.95
CA SER A 454 11.07 -9.45 15.73
C SER A 454 10.20 -10.02 16.85
N THR A 455 10.15 -11.34 16.97
CA THR A 455 9.22 -12.02 17.89
C THR A 455 9.73 -13.40 18.30
N THR A 456 9.21 -13.92 19.40
CA THR A 456 9.36 -15.31 19.81
C THR A 456 8.00 -15.99 19.73
N LEU A 457 7.90 -17.05 18.94
CA LEU A 457 6.71 -17.88 18.81
C LEU A 457 6.95 -19.18 19.58
N GLN A 458 6.08 -19.49 20.54
CA GLN A 458 6.17 -20.69 21.36
C GLN A 458 4.89 -21.53 21.27
N VAL A 459 5.07 -22.81 20.99
CA VAL A 459 4.01 -23.81 20.98
C VAL A 459 4.18 -24.71 22.19
N GLU A 460 3.30 -24.56 23.18
CA GLU A 460 3.15 -25.57 24.25
C GLU A 460 2.14 -26.64 23.82
N ASP A 461 0.99 -26.21 23.29
CA ASP A 461 -0.01 -27.04 22.63
C ASP A 461 -0.81 -26.17 21.63
N GLY A 462 -1.33 -26.78 20.56
CA GLY A 462 -2.03 -26.07 19.48
C GLY A 462 -1.17 -25.81 18.22
N CYS A 463 -1.57 -24.84 17.40
CA CYS A 463 -0.87 -24.52 16.14
C CYS A 463 -0.95 -23.04 15.74
N PHE A 464 0.20 -22.47 15.34
CA PHE A 464 0.29 -21.14 14.69
C PHE A 464 -0.15 -21.11 13.22
N GLY A 465 -0.46 -22.28 12.65
CA GLY A 465 -0.73 -22.41 11.22
C GLY A 465 0.53 -22.17 10.39
N GLU A 466 0.35 -21.75 9.15
CA GLU A 466 1.48 -21.34 8.31
C GLU A 466 2.08 -20.03 8.85
N VAL A 467 3.38 -20.02 9.12
CA VAL A 467 4.08 -18.83 9.61
C VAL A 467 4.77 -18.15 8.44
N THR A 468 4.35 -16.95 8.07
CA THR A 468 5.01 -16.12 7.05
C THR A 468 5.85 -15.02 7.70
N ILE A 469 7.07 -14.85 7.22
CA ILE A 469 7.99 -13.79 7.58
C ILE A 469 8.09 -12.88 6.35
N PRO A 470 7.17 -11.91 6.23
CA PRO A 470 7.05 -11.09 5.04
C PRO A 470 8.23 -10.14 4.89
N LYS A 471 8.43 -9.67 3.66
CA LYS A 471 9.41 -8.64 3.36
C LYS A 471 9.04 -7.31 4.03
N THR A 472 9.96 -6.75 4.81
CA THR A 472 9.78 -5.44 5.50
C THR A 472 10.99 -4.53 5.30
N PHE A 473 10.89 -3.29 5.81
CA PHE A 473 12.02 -2.36 5.80
C PHE A 473 13.14 -2.75 6.74
N ASN A 474 12.80 -3.35 7.88
CA ASN A 474 13.74 -3.76 8.92
C ASN A 474 14.07 -5.25 8.82
N GLU A 475 15.29 -5.60 9.22
CA GLU A 475 15.68 -6.98 9.55
C GLU A 475 14.90 -7.45 10.78
N LYS A 476 14.60 -8.74 10.85
CA LYS A 476 13.77 -9.31 11.90
C LYS A 476 14.40 -10.59 12.42
N THR A 477 14.36 -10.76 13.73
CA THR A 477 14.70 -12.03 14.38
C THR A 477 13.42 -12.73 14.79
N VAL A 478 13.19 -13.95 14.29
CA VAL A 478 12.06 -14.79 14.69
C VAL A 478 12.63 -16.00 15.42
N LYS A 479 12.31 -16.10 16.71
CA LYS A 479 12.70 -17.25 17.55
C LYS A 479 11.54 -18.23 17.63
N PHE A 480 11.85 -19.52 17.62
CA PHE A 480 10.88 -20.61 17.67
C PHE A 480 11.16 -21.49 18.89
N ILE A 481 10.10 -21.90 19.58
CA ILE A 481 10.08 -22.83 20.72
C ILE A 481 8.93 -23.82 20.50
N GLY A 482 9.18 -25.12 20.64
CA GLY A 482 8.17 -26.17 20.43
C GLY A 482 7.96 -26.60 18.97
N ASN A 483 6.86 -27.32 18.70
CA ASN A 483 6.64 -28.01 17.42
C ASN A 483 5.89 -27.16 16.37
N PHE A 484 6.53 -26.87 15.24
CA PHE A 484 5.98 -26.16 14.09
C PHE A 484 5.76 -27.12 12.92
N GLU A 485 4.56 -27.68 12.83
CA GLU A 485 4.23 -28.70 11.82
C GLU A 485 3.90 -28.14 10.43
N LYS A 486 3.49 -26.88 10.38
CA LYS A 486 3.15 -26.18 9.13
C LYS A 486 4.36 -25.39 8.63
N PRO A 487 4.43 -25.09 7.32
CA PRO A 487 5.59 -24.40 6.76
C PRO A 487 5.84 -23.01 7.38
N VAL A 488 7.12 -22.69 7.53
CA VAL A 488 7.60 -21.33 7.80
C VAL A 488 8.06 -20.70 6.48
N LYS A 489 7.32 -19.74 5.94
CA LYS A 489 7.65 -19.03 4.68
C LYS A 489 8.45 -17.77 4.93
N VAL A 490 9.54 -17.56 4.19
CA VAL A 490 10.46 -16.42 4.37
C VAL A 490 10.53 -15.62 3.06
N GLU A 491 9.93 -14.43 3.05
CA GLU A 491 9.79 -13.59 1.84
C GLU A 491 10.75 -12.40 1.81
N GLY A 492 11.49 -12.15 2.89
CA GLY A 492 12.54 -11.14 2.92
C GLY A 492 13.61 -11.46 3.97
N GLN A 493 14.53 -10.53 4.18
CA GLN A 493 15.65 -10.71 5.11
C GLN A 493 15.17 -11.04 6.55
N ALA A 494 15.74 -12.09 7.13
CA ALA A 494 15.33 -12.61 8.43
C ALA A 494 16.43 -13.43 9.11
N TYR A 495 16.48 -13.37 10.44
CA TYR A 495 17.24 -14.28 11.30
C TYR A 495 16.27 -15.25 11.96
N LEU A 496 16.35 -16.53 11.62
CA LEU A 496 15.53 -17.58 12.20
C LEU A 496 16.33 -18.30 13.26
N LYS A 497 15.80 -18.38 14.48
CA LYS A 497 16.43 -19.09 15.60
C LYS A 497 15.52 -20.19 16.13
N ALA A 498 15.86 -21.44 15.89
CA ALA A 498 15.28 -22.59 16.58
C ALA A 498 15.98 -22.74 17.94
N LEU A 499 15.22 -22.71 19.04
CA LEU A 499 15.74 -23.00 20.38
C LEU A 499 15.72 -24.53 20.64
N SER A 500 16.33 -24.99 21.73
CA SER A 500 16.70 -26.41 21.95
C SER A 500 15.55 -27.43 21.93
N ASP A 501 14.30 -26.97 21.99
CA ASP A 501 13.08 -27.76 21.96
C ASP A 501 12.24 -27.52 20.69
N ALA A 502 12.73 -26.69 19.77
CA ALA A 502 12.01 -26.31 18.57
C ALA A 502 12.15 -27.38 17.49
N CYS A 503 11.02 -27.88 16.98
CA CYS A 503 10.97 -28.77 15.82
C CYS A 503 10.30 -28.04 14.67
N ILE A 504 11.09 -27.59 13.68
CA ILE A 504 10.57 -26.86 12.51
C ILE A 504 10.59 -27.81 11.32
N LYS A 505 9.40 -28.32 10.94
CA LYS A 505 9.30 -29.35 9.89
C LYS A 505 9.75 -28.85 8.52
N THR A 506 9.35 -27.65 8.13
CA THR A 506 9.67 -27.12 6.81
C THR A 506 9.83 -25.60 6.83
N VAL A 507 10.89 -25.11 6.21
CA VAL A 507 11.10 -23.69 5.89
C VAL A 507 11.08 -23.50 4.38
N GLU A 508 10.29 -22.56 3.86
CA GLU A 508 10.28 -22.17 2.45
C GLU A 508 10.90 -20.78 2.27
N ILE A 509 12.05 -20.69 1.62
CA ILE A 509 12.75 -19.44 1.33
C ILE A 509 12.35 -18.94 -0.06
N LYS A 510 11.68 -17.77 -0.07
CA LYS A 510 11.20 -17.04 -1.25
C LYS A 510 11.70 -15.58 -1.27
N SER A 511 12.82 -15.31 -0.59
CA SER A 511 13.40 -13.97 -0.44
C SER A 511 14.21 -13.55 -1.67
N ASP A 512 14.39 -12.25 -1.91
CA ASP A 512 15.12 -11.77 -3.09
C ASP A 512 16.65 -11.94 -2.94
N LYS A 513 17.39 -11.83 -4.04
CA LYS A 513 18.87 -11.94 -4.07
C LYS A 513 19.66 -10.95 -3.22
N ASN A 514 19.01 -9.91 -2.71
CA ASN A 514 19.64 -8.90 -1.85
C ASN A 514 19.33 -9.13 -0.37
N ASP A 515 18.39 -10.02 -0.08
CA ASP A 515 17.99 -10.38 1.27
C ASP A 515 18.89 -11.52 1.77
N GLU A 516 19.25 -11.45 3.05
CA GLU A 516 19.98 -12.51 3.75
C GLU A 516 19.00 -13.23 4.70
N VAL A 517 18.95 -14.56 4.59
CA VAL A 517 18.21 -15.43 5.51
C VAL A 517 19.23 -16.20 6.33
N VAL A 518 19.24 -15.97 7.65
CA VAL A 518 20.13 -16.64 8.58
C VAL A 518 19.36 -17.75 9.31
N LEU A 519 19.93 -18.95 9.34
CA LEU A 519 19.43 -20.10 10.07
C LEU A 519 20.34 -20.39 11.27
N ASP A 520 19.77 -20.49 12.46
CA ASP A 520 20.44 -20.74 13.74
C ASP A 520 19.63 -21.80 14.52
N GLY A 521 20.24 -22.94 14.85
CA GLY A 521 19.57 -24.09 15.45
C GLY A 521 19.12 -25.16 14.44
N GLU A 522 18.15 -25.99 14.85
CA GLU A 522 17.70 -27.17 14.10
C GLU A 522 16.49 -26.87 13.19
N PHE A 523 16.62 -27.19 11.91
CA PHE A 523 15.55 -27.09 10.92
C PHE A 523 15.53 -28.37 10.08
N ASN A 524 14.39 -29.04 9.91
CA ASN A 524 14.40 -30.32 9.18
C ASN A 524 14.64 -30.11 7.67
N ASP A 525 13.62 -29.64 6.96
CA ASP A 525 13.67 -29.37 5.52
C ASP A 525 13.67 -27.87 5.25
N VAL A 526 14.64 -27.38 4.49
CA VAL A 526 14.71 -25.99 4.02
C VAL A 526 14.65 -25.98 2.50
N TYR A 527 13.58 -25.42 1.94
CA TYR A 527 13.31 -25.39 0.51
C TYR A 527 13.51 -23.99 -0.06
N VAL A 528 14.36 -23.87 -1.08
CA VAL A 528 14.75 -22.57 -1.65
C VAL A 528 14.18 -22.43 -3.06
N TYR A 529 13.50 -21.32 -3.31
CA TYR A 529 12.78 -21.07 -4.57
C TYR A 529 13.31 -19.88 -5.37
N THR A 530 14.24 -19.11 -4.83
CA THR A 530 14.71 -17.84 -5.40
C THR A 530 16.23 -17.76 -5.33
N ALA A 531 16.80 -16.71 -5.93
CA ALA A 531 18.23 -16.40 -5.83
C ALA A 531 18.69 -15.87 -4.44
N ALA A 532 18.05 -16.28 -3.35
CA ALA A 532 18.31 -15.79 -1.99
C ALA A 532 19.75 -16.06 -1.51
N ASN A 533 20.24 -15.23 -0.58
CA ASN A 533 21.47 -15.55 0.18
C ASN A 533 21.09 -16.18 1.51
N ILE A 534 21.66 -17.36 1.78
CA ILE A 534 21.36 -18.18 2.94
C ILE A 534 22.64 -18.35 3.75
N LYS A 535 22.55 -18.12 5.05
CA LYS A 535 23.67 -18.28 5.97
C LYS A 535 23.25 -19.18 7.12
N THR A 536 24.09 -20.15 7.46
CA THR A 536 23.91 -20.99 8.64
C THR A 536 24.87 -20.55 9.76
N LYS A 537 24.55 -20.88 11.00
CA LYS A 537 25.40 -20.66 12.17
C LYS A 537 26.07 -21.96 12.59
N GLU A 538 27.14 -21.86 13.39
CA GLU A 538 27.73 -23.02 14.05
C GLU A 538 26.65 -23.75 14.87
N GLY A 539 26.66 -25.08 14.83
CA GLY A 539 25.65 -25.93 15.47
C GLY A 539 24.31 -26.03 14.72
N THR A 540 24.14 -25.37 13.56
CA THR A 540 22.94 -25.56 12.74
C THR A 540 22.88 -26.99 12.17
N SER A 541 21.69 -27.61 12.22
CA SER A 541 21.37 -28.84 11.47
C SER A 541 20.24 -28.53 10.49
N ALA A 542 20.43 -28.86 9.20
CA ALA A 542 19.40 -28.65 8.18
C ALA A 542 19.62 -29.40 6.86
N ILE A 543 18.54 -29.79 6.18
CA ILE A 543 18.57 -30.23 4.79
C ILE A 543 18.12 -29.08 3.87
N ILE A 544 19.06 -28.43 3.20
CA ILE A 544 18.81 -27.29 2.30
C ILE A 544 18.72 -27.78 0.85
N THR A 545 17.56 -27.62 0.21
CA THR A 545 17.29 -28.13 -1.14
C THR A 545 16.78 -27.04 -2.08
N ALA A 546 17.39 -26.90 -3.26
CA ALA A 546 16.87 -26.03 -4.31
C ALA A 546 15.63 -26.66 -4.98
N LYS A 547 14.54 -25.91 -5.12
CA LYS A 547 13.28 -26.42 -5.73
C LYS A 547 13.09 -26.06 -7.19
N ASN A 548 13.91 -25.17 -7.75
CA ASN A 548 13.82 -24.77 -9.15
C ASN A 548 15.18 -24.31 -9.71
N SER A 549 15.21 -24.07 -11.03
CA SER A 549 16.42 -23.67 -11.76
C SER A 549 17.00 -22.33 -11.30
N GLU A 550 16.16 -21.41 -10.82
CA GLU A 550 16.61 -20.11 -10.33
C GLU A 550 17.41 -20.27 -9.04
N ALA A 551 16.85 -20.95 -8.03
CA ALA A 551 17.53 -21.25 -6.77
C ALA A 551 18.81 -22.05 -7.02
N LYS A 552 18.73 -23.11 -7.84
CA LYS A 552 19.87 -23.96 -8.19
C LYS A 552 21.04 -23.17 -8.76
N SER A 553 20.76 -22.20 -9.64
CA SER A 553 21.79 -21.47 -10.38
C SER A 553 22.30 -20.23 -9.65
N ASN A 554 21.46 -19.59 -8.83
CA ASN A 554 21.70 -18.22 -8.37
C ASN A 554 21.62 -18.00 -6.86
N ALA A 555 21.10 -18.95 -6.08
CA ALA A 555 21.10 -18.83 -4.62
C ALA A 555 22.49 -19.11 -4.06
N ASN A 556 22.90 -18.35 -3.06
CA ASN A 556 24.19 -18.53 -2.37
C ASN A 556 23.97 -19.10 -0.98
N ILE A 557 24.83 -20.05 -0.57
CA ILE A 557 24.77 -20.70 0.73
C ILE A 557 26.13 -20.58 1.42
N TYR A 558 26.12 -20.10 2.66
CA TYR A 558 27.30 -20.12 3.54
C TYR A 558 27.11 -21.13 4.67
N VAL A 559 28.07 -22.05 4.80
CA VAL A 559 28.11 -23.13 5.80
C VAL A 559 29.43 -23.03 6.59
N PRO A 560 29.40 -22.63 7.88
CA PRO A 560 30.60 -22.64 8.72
C PRO A 560 30.99 -24.08 9.12
N GLU A 561 32.15 -24.23 9.76
CA GLU A 561 32.52 -25.48 10.45
C GLU A 561 31.52 -25.84 11.56
N ASN A 562 31.56 -27.09 12.03
CA ASN A 562 30.74 -27.59 13.13
C ASN A 562 29.22 -27.44 12.89
N THR A 563 28.74 -27.87 11.71
CA THR A 563 27.32 -27.94 11.37
C THR A 563 26.93 -29.34 10.91
N ASP A 564 25.65 -29.69 11.01
CA ASP A 564 25.05 -30.88 10.40
C ASP A 564 24.13 -30.45 9.25
N VAL A 565 24.67 -29.64 8.35
CA VAL A 565 23.94 -29.09 7.20
C VAL A 565 24.21 -29.95 5.97
N LYS A 566 23.16 -30.33 5.25
CA LYS A 566 23.22 -31.06 3.98
C LYS A 566 22.66 -30.20 2.86
N VAL A 567 23.40 -30.01 1.78
CA VAL A 567 23.00 -29.14 0.66
C VAL A 567 22.71 -29.98 -0.59
N ARG A 568 21.55 -29.77 -1.21
CA ARG A 568 21.06 -30.55 -2.37
C ARG A 568 20.59 -29.65 -3.51
N ASP A 569 20.89 -30.06 -4.74
CA ASP A 569 20.42 -29.43 -5.98
C ASP A 569 20.90 -27.98 -6.23
N PHE A 570 22.04 -27.57 -5.67
CA PHE A 570 22.67 -26.28 -5.97
C PHE A 570 23.89 -26.43 -6.87
N ASN A 571 24.28 -25.35 -7.53
CA ASN A 571 25.62 -25.23 -8.11
C ASN A 571 26.65 -25.15 -6.97
N GLU A 572 27.64 -26.05 -6.96
CA GLU A 572 28.70 -26.12 -5.94
C GLU A 572 29.49 -24.80 -5.80
N ASN A 573 29.58 -24.01 -6.87
CA ASN A 573 30.25 -22.71 -6.85
C ASN A 573 29.51 -21.67 -6.01
N ASN A 574 28.23 -21.88 -5.73
CA ASN A 574 27.42 -20.98 -4.91
C ASN A 574 27.42 -21.38 -3.42
N ILE A 575 28.12 -22.46 -3.07
CA ILE A 575 28.26 -22.92 -1.69
C ILE A 575 29.67 -22.53 -1.20
N SER A 576 29.72 -21.92 -0.02
CA SER A 576 30.92 -21.34 0.58
C SER A 576 30.97 -21.61 2.08
N GLY A 577 32.12 -21.32 2.70
CA GLY A 577 32.38 -21.54 4.13
C GLY A 577 33.13 -22.83 4.41
N ASP A 578 33.66 -22.94 5.62
CA ASP A 578 34.63 -23.97 6.00
C ASP A 578 33.99 -25.37 6.11
N GLY A 579 32.69 -25.45 6.42
CA GLY A 579 31.92 -26.70 6.45
C GLY A 579 31.37 -27.15 5.10
N LYS A 580 31.73 -26.49 3.99
CA LYS A 580 31.22 -26.78 2.64
C LYS A 580 31.37 -28.24 2.23
N ASN A 581 32.56 -28.82 2.43
CA ASN A 581 32.88 -30.15 1.91
C ASN A 581 32.04 -31.22 2.60
N ASP A 582 31.85 -31.10 3.91
CA ASP A 582 31.01 -32.01 4.69
C ASP A 582 29.56 -31.93 4.23
N ALA A 583 29.05 -30.71 4.02
CA ALA A 583 27.68 -30.47 3.55
C ALA A 583 27.36 -31.03 2.15
N LEU A 584 28.40 -31.27 1.33
CA LEU A 584 28.30 -31.87 0.00
C LEU A 584 28.56 -33.39 -0.01
N SER A 585 29.32 -33.91 0.96
CA SER A 585 29.86 -35.28 0.95
C SER A 585 28.79 -36.38 0.98
N GLU A 586 27.66 -36.16 1.67
CA GLU A 586 26.57 -37.13 1.74
C GLU A 586 25.66 -37.17 0.49
N SER A 587 25.87 -36.31 -0.50
CA SER A 587 25.13 -36.36 -1.78
C SER A 587 25.51 -37.58 -2.64
N THR A 588 26.53 -38.35 -2.23
CA THR A 588 27.02 -39.56 -2.93
C THR A 588 27.07 -40.77 -2.00
N SER A 589 25.92 -41.33 -1.63
CA SER A 589 25.86 -42.67 -1.02
C SER A 589 24.74 -43.53 -1.63
N GLY A 590 25.13 -44.29 -2.64
CA GLY A 590 24.32 -45.32 -3.28
C GLY A 590 25.19 -46.46 -3.80
N GLY A 591 25.72 -47.26 -2.89
CA GLY A 591 26.05 -48.68 -3.07
C GLY A 591 27.17 -49.07 -4.05
N GLY A 592 28.36 -49.34 -3.51
CA GLY A 592 29.36 -50.21 -4.14
C GLY A 592 29.07 -51.68 -3.81
N GLY A 593 28.95 -52.52 -4.85
CA GLY A 593 28.90 -53.98 -4.76
C GLY A 593 29.13 -54.56 -6.16
N GLY A 594 30.27 -55.26 -6.35
CA GLY A 594 30.85 -55.52 -7.67
C GLY A 594 30.33 -56.72 -8.47
N GLY A 595 30.81 -56.79 -9.71
CA GLY A 595 31.11 -58.02 -10.45
C GLY A 595 29.95 -58.66 -11.24
N GLY A 596 29.92 -58.43 -12.56
CA GLY A 596 29.10 -59.22 -13.48
C GLY A 596 29.05 -58.66 -14.90
N SER A 597 30.03 -59.03 -15.73
CA SER A 597 30.05 -58.75 -17.16
C SER A 597 28.96 -59.57 -17.88
N SER A 598 27.99 -58.91 -18.51
CA SER A 598 27.25 -59.50 -19.63
C SER A 598 26.82 -58.42 -20.62
N SER A 599 27.27 -58.60 -21.85
CA SER A 599 27.01 -57.88 -23.09
C SER A 599 25.53 -57.55 -23.35
N GLY A 600 25.26 -56.33 -23.83
CA GLY A 600 24.00 -56.01 -24.50
C GLY A 600 23.86 -54.53 -24.85
N GLY A 601 24.16 -54.18 -26.10
CA GLY A 601 23.56 -53.06 -26.84
C GLY A 601 23.74 -51.65 -26.29
N SER A 602 24.59 -50.87 -26.95
CA SER A 602 24.49 -49.42 -26.93
C SER A 602 23.09 -48.99 -27.39
N ASP A 603 22.22 -48.56 -26.47
CA ASP A 603 21.05 -47.78 -26.85
C ASP A 603 21.36 -46.29 -26.74
N SER A 604 21.27 -45.66 -27.89
CA SER A 604 21.65 -44.30 -28.15
C SER A 604 20.56 -43.34 -27.67
N SER A 605 20.96 -42.29 -26.95
CA SER A 605 20.27 -41.00 -26.87
C SER A 605 18.75 -41.02 -26.64
N LYS A 606 18.31 -41.03 -25.37
CA LYS A 606 17.15 -40.18 -25.00
C LYS A 606 17.63 -38.76 -24.78
N THR A 607 18.02 -38.11 -25.89
CA THR A 607 18.14 -36.65 -25.93
C THR A 607 16.81 -36.07 -25.48
N TYR A 608 16.82 -35.33 -24.37
CA TYR A 608 15.71 -34.48 -23.97
C TYR A 608 15.35 -33.57 -25.16
N ASP A 609 14.15 -33.76 -25.72
CA ASP A 609 13.63 -32.94 -26.81
C ASP A 609 12.64 -31.93 -26.21
N PRO A 610 13.11 -30.74 -25.78
CA PRO A 610 12.26 -29.75 -25.12
C PRO A 610 11.07 -29.31 -25.98
N LEU A 611 11.16 -29.43 -27.31
CA LEU A 611 10.05 -29.15 -28.21
C LEU A 611 8.91 -30.16 -28.05
N LYS A 612 9.22 -31.44 -27.80
CA LYS A 612 8.21 -32.49 -27.61
C LYS A 612 7.36 -32.24 -26.36
N THR A 613 8.00 -31.89 -25.24
CA THR A 613 7.30 -31.60 -23.97
C THR A 613 6.44 -30.33 -24.09
N ILE A 614 7.00 -29.26 -24.66
CA ILE A 614 6.27 -27.99 -24.86
C ILE A 614 5.06 -28.17 -25.79
N LEU A 615 5.19 -28.93 -26.88
CA LEU A 615 4.08 -29.20 -27.79
C LEU A 615 3.00 -30.08 -27.14
N GLN A 616 3.38 -31.08 -26.33
CA GLN A 616 2.44 -31.93 -25.61
C GLN A 616 1.67 -31.15 -24.53
N ASP A 617 2.32 -30.27 -23.77
CA ASP A 617 1.66 -29.41 -22.78
C ASP A 617 0.66 -28.45 -23.44
N ARG A 618 0.98 -27.95 -24.64
CA ARG A 618 0.12 -27.02 -25.39
C ARG A 618 -1.07 -27.70 -26.05
N ILE A 619 -0.90 -28.91 -26.60
CA ILE A 619 -2.01 -29.73 -27.11
C ILE A 619 -2.92 -30.15 -25.95
N THR A 620 -2.35 -30.46 -24.79
CA THR A 620 -3.11 -30.75 -23.57
C THR A 620 -3.93 -29.55 -23.12
N LEU A 621 -3.36 -28.34 -23.15
CA LEU A 621 -4.09 -27.10 -22.86
C LEU A 621 -5.20 -26.81 -23.88
N TYR A 622 -4.95 -27.05 -25.18
CA TYR A 622 -5.95 -26.94 -26.25
C TYR A 622 -7.13 -27.88 -26.01
N ASN A 623 -6.86 -29.16 -25.75
CA ASN A 623 -7.89 -30.17 -25.50
C ASN A 623 -8.67 -29.91 -24.20
N ASN A 624 -7.99 -29.48 -23.13
CA ASN A 624 -8.64 -29.07 -21.89
C ASN A 624 -9.57 -27.86 -22.11
N THR A 625 -9.20 -26.93 -23.00
CA THR A 625 -10.03 -25.77 -23.34
C THR A 625 -11.21 -26.17 -24.22
N LYS A 626 -10.99 -26.99 -25.27
CA LYS A 626 -12.05 -27.59 -26.10
C LYS A 626 -13.09 -28.33 -25.25
N SER A 627 -12.66 -29.07 -24.23
CA SER A 627 -13.55 -29.80 -23.32
C SER A 627 -14.47 -28.91 -22.45
N LYS A 628 -14.05 -27.66 -22.18
CA LYS A 628 -14.80 -26.67 -21.40
C LYS A 628 -15.84 -25.92 -22.22
N TYR A 629 -15.72 -25.89 -23.55
CA TYR A 629 -16.59 -25.12 -24.44
C TYR A 629 -17.18 -26.02 -25.53
N LYS A 630 -18.17 -26.83 -25.14
CA LYS A 630 -18.77 -27.90 -25.96
C LYS A 630 -19.63 -27.43 -27.15
N ASN A 631 -19.96 -26.14 -27.23
CA ASN A 631 -20.85 -25.58 -28.24
C ASN A 631 -20.10 -24.82 -29.37
N VAL A 632 -18.77 -24.95 -29.42
CA VAL A 632 -17.91 -24.32 -30.42
C VAL A 632 -17.33 -25.41 -31.32
N ASN A 633 -17.33 -25.19 -32.64
CA ASN A 633 -16.79 -26.16 -33.59
C ASN A 633 -15.27 -25.98 -33.70
N TRP A 634 -14.51 -26.78 -32.96
CA TRP A 634 -13.05 -26.67 -32.84
C TRP A 634 -12.35 -27.56 -33.88
N PRO A 635 -11.29 -27.07 -34.57
CA PRO A 635 -10.49 -27.90 -35.47
C PRO A 635 -9.78 -29.04 -34.72
N GLU A 636 -9.48 -30.13 -35.40
CA GLU A 636 -8.70 -31.24 -34.83
C GLU A 636 -7.22 -31.05 -35.11
N VAL A 637 -6.40 -31.24 -34.07
CA VAL A 637 -4.95 -31.02 -34.14
C VAL A 637 -4.26 -32.27 -33.66
N GLU A 638 -3.45 -32.87 -34.52
CA GLU A 638 -2.69 -34.08 -34.24
C GLU A 638 -1.18 -33.86 -34.43
N TYR A 639 -0.39 -34.41 -33.51
CA TYR A 639 1.06 -34.44 -33.58
C TYR A 639 1.56 -35.88 -33.66
N THR A 640 2.36 -36.20 -34.68
CA THR A 640 2.98 -37.52 -34.82
C THR A 640 4.48 -37.44 -34.54
N SER A 641 4.90 -38.03 -33.43
CA SER A 641 6.29 -38.02 -32.98
C SER A 641 7.25 -38.80 -33.88
N ALA A 642 6.75 -39.77 -34.65
CA ALA A 642 7.54 -40.58 -35.57
C ALA A 642 8.10 -39.76 -36.74
N ASN A 643 7.32 -38.78 -37.24
CA ASN A 643 7.68 -37.98 -38.42
C ASN A 643 7.91 -36.50 -38.10
N LYS A 644 7.75 -36.07 -36.83
CA LYS A 644 7.85 -34.66 -36.40
C LYS A 644 6.94 -33.73 -37.22
N THR A 645 5.72 -34.19 -37.47
CA THR A 645 4.73 -33.47 -38.29
C THR A 645 3.57 -33.04 -37.41
N ILE A 646 3.15 -31.77 -37.54
CA ILE A 646 1.89 -31.27 -36.96
C ILE A 646 0.87 -31.22 -38.08
N SER A 647 -0.31 -31.79 -37.87
CA SER A 647 -1.43 -31.71 -38.81
C SER A 647 -2.63 -31.01 -38.17
N VAL A 648 -3.24 -30.08 -38.89
CA VAL A 648 -4.51 -29.44 -38.50
C VAL A 648 -5.56 -29.84 -39.53
N VAL A 649 -6.68 -30.37 -39.03
CA VAL A 649 -7.82 -30.80 -39.82
C VAL A 649 -8.99 -29.86 -39.54
N ILE A 650 -9.46 -29.20 -40.59
CA ILE A 650 -10.57 -28.25 -40.53
C ILE A 650 -11.69 -28.80 -41.40
N ASP A 651 -12.87 -28.98 -40.80
CA ASP A 651 -14.08 -29.42 -41.52
C ASP A 651 -14.92 -28.19 -41.89
N LYS A 652 -15.05 -27.93 -43.20
CA LYS A 652 -15.84 -26.83 -43.75
C LYS A 652 -16.94 -27.43 -44.61
N ASN A 653 -18.21 -27.18 -44.27
CA ASN A 653 -19.36 -27.62 -45.07
C ASN A 653 -19.38 -29.14 -45.41
N LYS A 654 -18.81 -29.99 -44.54
CA LYS A 654 -18.61 -31.45 -44.71
C LYS A 654 -17.48 -31.87 -45.67
N GLU A 655 -16.54 -30.98 -45.99
CA GLU A 655 -15.26 -31.35 -46.64
C GLU A 655 -14.07 -31.07 -45.73
N THR A 656 -13.17 -32.06 -45.66
CA THR A 656 -12.03 -32.10 -44.75
C THR A 656 -10.76 -31.57 -45.42
N HIS A 657 -10.18 -30.48 -44.91
CA HIS A 657 -8.88 -29.97 -45.35
C HIS A 657 -7.79 -30.23 -44.30
N LYS A 658 -6.68 -30.88 -44.73
CA LYS A 658 -5.54 -31.23 -43.87
C LYS A 658 -4.32 -30.39 -44.24
N LEU A 659 -3.82 -29.59 -43.29
CA LEU A 659 -2.58 -28.83 -43.41
C LEU A 659 -1.52 -29.50 -42.53
N SER A 660 -0.34 -29.84 -43.08
CA SER A 660 0.73 -30.51 -42.34
C SER A 660 2.12 -29.97 -42.65
N ASP A 661 2.97 -29.80 -41.63
CA ASP A 661 4.38 -29.40 -41.79
C ASP A 661 5.32 -30.22 -40.90
N THR A 662 6.56 -30.46 -41.36
CA THR A 662 7.53 -31.43 -40.81
C THR A 662 8.86 -30.78 -40.44
N PHE A 663 9.36 -31.03 -39.21
CA PHE A 663 10.53 -30.34 -38.65
C PHE A 663 11.81 -31.20 -38.60
N ASN A 664 12.96 -30.66 -39.04
CA ASN A 664 14.27 -31.34 -38.96
C ASN A 664 15.28 -30.63 -38.02
N ASN A 665 15.95 -31.44 -37.19
CA ASN A 665 16.92 -31.01 -36.15
C ASN A 665 18.26 -30.53 -36.74
N ARG A 666 18.42 -29.24 -37.08
CA ARG A 666 19.76 -28.62 -37.13
C ARG A 666 19.72 -27.18 -36.59
N LYS A 667 20.43 -26.98 -35.46
CA LYS A 667 20.82 -25.72 -34.82
C LYS A 667 19.75 -24.61 -34.72
N GLY A 668 19.04 -24.59 -33.58
CA GLY A 668 18.93 -23.39 -32.73
C GLY A 668 18.32 -22.09 -33.27
N SER A 669 17.63 -22.07 -34.41
CA SER A 669 16.90 -20.88 -34.85
C SER A 669 15.63 -21.24 -35.60
N LEU A 670 14.49 -21.13 -34.92
CA LEU A 670 13.21 -20.83 -35.57
C LEU A 670 13.34 -19.43 -36.19
N THR A 671 13.64 -19.32 -37.48
CA THR A 671 13.50 -18.02 -38.16
C THR A 671 12.01 -17.76 -38.37
N ALA A 672 11.54 -16.59 -37.91
CA ALA A 672 10.15 -16.14 -37.91
C ALA A 672 9.39 -16.33 -39.25
N ASN A 673 10.12 -16.36 -40.38
CA ASN A 673 9.57 -16.50 -41.72
C ASN A 673 8.86 -17.83 -42.05
N ARG A 674 9.01 -18.91 -41.25
CA ARG A 674 8.39 -20.22 -41.57
C ARG A 674 7.02 -20.44 -40.91
N LEU A 675 6.78 -19.84 -39.74
CA LEU A 675 5.47 -19.83 -39.07
C LEU A 675 4.51 -18.81 -39.70
N GLU A 676 5.06 -17.75 -40.28
CA GLU A 676 4.29 -16.74 -41.02
C GLU A 676 3.59 -17.36 -42.24
N LYS A 677 4.20 -18.35 -42.92
CA LYS A 677 3.58 -19.04 -44.07
C LYS A 677 2.35 -19.88 -43.71
N ILE A 678 2.32 -20.49 -42.53
CA ILE A 678 1.15 -21.25 -42.05
C ILE A 678 0.05 -20.29 -41.58
N ALA A 679 0.44 -19.16 -40.98
CA ALA A 679 -0.50 -18.10 -40.59
C ALA A 679 -1.15 -17.42 -41.80
N THR A 680 -0.39 -17.14 -42.86
CA THR A 680 -0.91 -16.56 -44.11
C THR A 680 -1.84 -17.52 -44.86
N ALA A 681 -1.58 -18.84 -44.84
CA ALA A 681 -2.47 -19.82 -45.45
C ALA A 681 -3.85 -19.92 -44.75
N LEU A 682 -3.95 -19.46 -43.50
CA LEU A 682 -5.19 -19.38 -42.72
C LEU A 682 -5.93 -18.04 -42.89
N GLU A 683 -5.27 -17.00 -43.43
CA GLU A 683 -5.84 -15.66 -43.63
C GLU A 683 -6.80 -15.59 -44.84
N ASP A 684 -6.66 -16.45 -45.85
CA ASP A 684 -7.48 -16.41 -47.08
C ASP A 684 -8.86 -17.12 -46.97
N ILE A 685 -9.23 -17.57 -45.77
CA ILE A 685 -10.43 -18.37 -45.53
C ILE A 685 -11.63 -17.45 -45.22
N LYS A 686 -12.42 -17.10 -46.24
CA LYS A 686 -13.71 -16.39 -46.06
C LYS A 686 -14.84 -17.34 -45.62
N ILE A 687 -15.69 -16.90 -44.69
CA ILE A 687 -16.95 -17.57 -44.30
C ILE A 687 -18.05 -16.52 -44.22
N ASN A 688 -19.10 -16.66 -45.05
CA ASN A 688 -20.34 -15.87 -45.03
C ASN A 688 -20.17 -14.33 -44.97
N GLY A 689 -19.17 -13.80 -45.67
CA GLY A 689 -19.05 -12.35 -45.91
C GLY A 689 -18.74 -11.49 -44.68
N ILE A 690 -18.30 -12.08 -43.56
CA ILE A 690 -17.86 -11.35 -42.37
C ILE A 690 -16.33 -11.35 -42.30
N ASP A 691 -15.72 -10.17 -42.28
CA ASP A 691 -14.30 -10.02 -41.93
C ASP A 691 -14.13 -10.14 -40.41
N LEU A 692 -13.35 -11.12 -39.97
CA LEU A 692 -12.96 -11.26 -38.57
C LEU A 692 -11.93 -10.17 -38.21
N PRO A 693 -12.14 -9.33 -37.18
CA PRO A 693 -11.11 -8.41 -36.71
C PRO A 693 -9.94 -9.22 -36.18
N LYS A 694 -8.78 -9.08 -36.84
CA LYS A 694 -7.43 -9.38 -36.34
C LYS A 694 -7.40 -10.59 -35.39
N TYR A 695 -7.21 -11.78 -35.95
CA TYR A 695 -6.69 -12.91 -35.20
C TYR A 695 -5.22 -12.61 -34.85
N VAL A 696 -5.04 -11.87 -33.74
CA VAL A 696 -3.78 -11.49 -33.12
C VAL A 696 -3.17 -12.71 -32.42
N ALA A 697 -2.91 -13.77 -33.19
CA ALA A 697 -2.32 -14.99 -32.69
C ALA A 697 -1.05 -15.40 -33.46
N SER A 698 -0.60 -14.63 -34.46
CA SER A 698 0.67 -14.94 -35.15
C SER A 698 1.71 -13.83 -35.02
N LYS A 699 1.29 -12.55 -34.98
CA LYS A 699 2.23 -11.43 -34.78
C LYS A 699 2.59 -11.19 -33.31
N ASP A 700 1.62 -11.33 -32.41
CA ASP A 700 1.85 -11.11 -30.97
C ASP A 700 2.34 -12.35 -30.23
N ILE A 701 2.10 -13.56 -30.77
CA ILE A 701 2.66 -14.78 -30.18
C ILE A 701 4.19 -14.83 -30.31
N PHE A 702 4.77 -14.11 -31.28
CA PHE A 702 6.23 -14.07 -31.47
C PHE A 702 6.91 -12.76 -31.05
N LYS A 703 6.16 -11.68 -30.78
CA LYS A 703 6.74 -10.44 -30.22
C LYS A 703 6.45 -10.21 -28.74
N ASN A 704 5.45 -10.86 -28.15
CA ASN A 704 5.09 -10.71 -26.74
C ASN A 704 5.34 -12.02 -25.96
N TYR A 705 6.61 -12.30 -25.61
CA TYR A 705 6.89 -12.96 -24.32
C TYR A 705 7.35 -11.89 -23.34
N TYR A 706 6.42 -11.03 -22.94
CA TYR A 706 6.45 -10.44 -21.61
C TYR A 706 5.02 -10.15 -21.20
N ASN A 707 4.62 -10.79 -20.11
CA ASN A 707 3.32 -10.74 -19.45
C ASN A 707 2.23 -11.65 -20.04
N ASN A 708 2.07 -12.77 -19.31
CA ASN A 708 0.83 -13.39 -18.84
C ASN A 708 -0.34 -13.56 -19.82
N GLY A 709 -0.75 -14.83 -19.95
CA GLY A 709 -1.87 -15.29 -20.74
C GLY A 709 -3.22 -14.67 -20.37
N ASP A 710 -4.12 -14.81 -21.34
CA ASP A 710 -5.31 -14.01 -21.67
C ASP A 710 -6.35 -15.09 -22.14
N ILE A 711 -7.69 -15.02 -22.05
CA ILE A 711 -8.66 -13.92 -22.19
C ILE A 711 -9.97 -14.30 -21.48
N ASP A 712 -10.57 -13.30 -20.84
CA ASP A 712 -11.93 -13.28 -20.27
C ASP A 712 -12.67 -12.06 -20.87
N TYR A 713 -13.98 -12.17 -21.09
CA TYR A 713 -14.83 -11.13 -21.71
C TYR A 713 -14.89 -9.81 -20.90
N SER A 714 -14.26 -9.76 -19.73
CA SER A 714 -13.94 -8.54 -18.98
C SER A 714 -12.99 -7.58 -19.70
N GLN A 715 -12.32 -7.99 -20.78
CA GLN A 715 -11.42 -7.15 -21.58
C GLN A 715 -12.10 -5.95 -22.28
N ILE A 716 -13.43 -5.97 -22.51
CA ILE A 716 -14.15 -4.77 -23.01
C ILE A 716 -14.28 -3.73 -21.89
N SER A 717 -14.56 -4.18 -20.66
CA SER A 717 -14.62 -3.30 -19.47
C SER A 717 -13.23 -2.81 -19.03
N LYS A 718 -12.17 -3.60 -19.23
CA LYS A 718 -10.79 -3.23 -18.90
C LYS A 718 -10.10 -2.35 -19.93
N LYS A 719 -10.48 -2.40 -21.22
CA LYS A 719 -10.05 -1.38 -22.20
C LYS A 719 -10.54 0.03 -21.84
N LEU A 720 -11.63 0.15 -21.06
CA LEU A 720 -12.07 1.42 -20.51
C LEU A 720 -11.25 1.86 -19.29
N GLN A 721 -10.55 0.94 -18.62
CA GLN A 721 -9.84 1.22 -17.37
C GLN A 721 -8.33 1.42 -17.51
N ASN A 722 -7.70 1.08 -18.64
CA ASN A 722 -6.23 1.22 -18.78
C ASN A 722 -5.79 1.72 -20.16
N LYS A 723 -6.14 2.99 -20.46
CA LYS A 723 -5.35 4.08 -21.09
C LYS A 723 -6.32 5.10 -21.72
N ASP A 724 -6.21 6.35 -21.25
CA ASP A 724 -6.81 7.57 -21.82
C ASP A 724 -8.27 7.47 -22.29
N VAL A 725 -9.15 7.02 -21.41
CA VAL A 725 -10.59 7.21 -21.60
C VAL A 725 -10.98 8.49 -20.89
N THR A 726 -11.04 9.58 -21.65
CA THR A 726 -11.58 10.83 -21.14
C THR A 726 -13.11 10.75 -21.14
N PHE A 727 -13.78 11.54 -20.29
CA PHE A 727 -15.24 11.64 -20.31
C PHE A 727 -15.77 11.98 -21.70
N GLU A 728 -15.01 12.74 -22.51
CA GLU A 728 -15.36 13.04 -23.91
C GLU A 728 -15.47 11.75 -24.74
N SER A 729 -14.51 10.84 -24.63
CA SER A 729 -14.53 9.55 -25.36
C SER A 729 -15.66 8.61 -24.92
N ILE A 730 -16.17 8.76 -23.68
CA ILE A 730 -17.33 8.03 -23.15
C ILE A 730 -18.61 8.57 -23.76
N VAL A 731 -18.75 9.90 -23.78
CA VAL A 731 -19.89 10.58 -24.39
C VAL A 731 -19.96 10.28 -25.89
N GLU A 732 -18.85 10.34 -26.63
CA GLU A 732 -18.79 10.00 -28.06
C GLU A 732 -19.31 8.58 -28.36
N LYS A 733 -18.95 7.60 -27.52
CA LYS A 733 -19.42 6.22 -27.67
C LYS A 733 -20.89 6.04 -27.29
N LEU A 734 -21.36 6.72 -26.25
CA LEU A 734 -22.77 6.68 -25.86
C LEU A 734 -23.68 7.26 -26.94
N VAL A 735 -23.24 8.33 -27.60
CA VAL A 735 -23.95 8.94 -28.74
C VAL A 735 -24.01 7.99 -29.92
N GLN A 736 -22.88 7.37 -30.30
CA GLN A 736 -22.84 6.37 -31.37
C GLN A 736 -23.78 5.18 -31.11
N GLU A 737 -23.93 4.77 -29.85
CA GLU A 737 -24.79 3.65 -29.50
C GLU A 737 -26.29 4.01 -29.54
N VAL A 738 -26.64 5.28 -29.31
CA VAL A 738 -27.99 5.83 -29.48
C VAL A 738 -28.36 5.94 -30.97
N ASP A 739 -27.43 6.41 -31.81
CA ASP A 739 -27.65 6.56 -33.26
C ASP A 739 -27.86 5.21 -33.97
N ASN A 740 -27.22 4.14 -33.48
CA ASN A 740 -27.24 2.82 -34.12
C ASN A 740 -28.44 1.94 -33.74
N LYS A 741 -29.24 2.27 -32.71
CA LYS A 741 -30.24 1.34 -32.15
C LYS A 741 -31.57 2.03 -31.80
N GLY A 742 -32.53 1.92 -32.72
CA GLY A 742 -33.93 2.35 -32.52
C GLY A 742 -34.75 1.57 -31.49
N THR A 743 -34.16 0.67 -30.69
CA THR A 743 -34.62 0.10 -29.40
C THR A 743 -33.83 -1.19 -29.15
N ALA A 744 -32.96 -1.23 -28.13
CA ALA A 744 -32.26 -2.44 -27.73
C ALA A 744 -32.00 -2.50 -26.22
N LYS A 745 -31.97 -3.72 -25.67
CA LYS A 745 -31.70 -4.01 -24.24
C LYS A 745 -30.39 -3.38 -23.77
N VAL A 746 -30.46 -2.74 -22.61
CA VAL A 746 -29.37 -1.96 -21.98
C VAL A 746 -28.26 -2.90 -21.49
N PRO A 747 -27.04 -2.86 -22.04
CA PRO A 747 -25.90 -3.49 -21.39
C PRO A 747 -25.52 -2.68 -20.14
N VAL A 748 -25.30 -3.36 -19.02
CA VAL A 748 -24.85 -2.72 -17.77
C VAL A 748 -23.38 -2.34 -17.93
N ILE A 749 -23.14 -1.07 -18.29
CA ILE A 749 -21.79 -0.48 -18.33
C ILE A 749 -21.57 0.21 -16.98
N LYS A 750 -20.71 -0.39 -16.15
CA LYS A 750 -20.23 0.21 -14.89
C LYS A 750 -18.84 0.79 -15.11
N ILE A 751 -18.74 2.11 -15.02
CA ILE A 751 -17.48 2.84 -14.92
C ILE A 751 -17.37 3.30 -13.46
N GLU A 752 -16.16 3.41 -12.93
CA GLU A 752 -15.97 3.87 -11.55
C GLU A 752 -16.56 5.29 -11.39
N GLY A 753 -17.61 5.44 -10.57
CA GLY A 753 -18.32 6.71 -10.40
C GLY A 753 -19.58 6.92 -11.26
N LEU A 754 -19.79 6.12 -12.33
CA LEU A 754 -20.90 6.29 -13.29
C LEU A 754 -21.45 4.93 -13.76
N THR A 755 -22.76 4.72 -13.60
CA THR A 755 -23.47 3.52 -14.08
C THR A 755 -24.55 3.91 -15.08
N VAL A 756 -24.52 3.37 -16.29
CA VAL A 756 -25.62 3.56 -17.25
C VAL A 756 -26.75 2.60 -16.91
N THR A 757 -27.93 3.13 -16.58
CA THR A 757 -29.08 2.35 -16.11
C THR A 757 -30.17 2.21 -17.16
N LYS A 758 -30.24 3.11 -18.15
CA LYS A 758 -31.24 3.03 -19.23
C LYS A 758 -30.76 3.72 -20.51
N ILE A 759 -31.11 3.15 -21.67
CA ILE A 759 -30.99 3.79 -22.99
C ILE A 759 -32.29 3.51 -23.76
N SER A 760 -33.03 4.55 -24.16
CA SER A 760 -34.22 4.39 -25.01
C SER A 760 -34.56 5.68 -25.76
N ASN A 761 -34.86 5.59 -27.07
CA ASN A 761 -35.43 6.69 -27.87
C ASN A 761 -34.69 8.04 -27.76
N GLY A 762 -33.35 8.04 -27.74
CA GLY A 762 -32.55 9.28 -27.61
C GLY A 762 -32.23 9.68 -26.17
N ASP A 763 -32.75 8.95 -25.19
CA ASP A 763 -32.56 9.22 -23.76
C ASP A 763 -31.59 8.22 -23.14
N ILE A 764 -30.62 8.74 -22.38
CA ILE A 764 -29.67 7.96 -21.58
C ILE A 764 -29.93 8.28 -20.11
N THR A 765 -30.00 7.27 -19.25
CA THR A 765 -30.07 7.46 -17.79
C THR A 765 -28.79 6.93 -17.16
N VAL A 766 -28.19 7.75 -16.30
CA VAL A 766 -26.96 7.41 -15.57
C VAL A 766 -27.14 7.65 -14.07
N GLU A 767 -26.57 6.76 -13.27
CA GLU A 767 -26.40 6.92 -11.83
C GLU A 767 -24.96 7.33 -11.53
N LEU A 768 -24.79 8.35 -10.69
CA LEU A 768 -23.49 8.86 -10.29
C LEU A 768 -23.25 8.65 -8.80
N ASN A 769 -22.00 8.37 -8.43
CA ASN A 769 -21.61 8.12 -7.05
C ASN A 769 -21.14 9.37 -6.30
N ASP A 770 -20.86 10.49 -7.00
CA ASP A 770 -20.42 11.76 -6.40
C ASP A 770 -20.62 12.98 -7.33
N GLU A 771 -20.63 14.19 -6.75
CA GLU A 771 -20.81 15.47 -7.46
C GLU A 771 -19.61 15.91 -8.34
N THR A 772 -18.43 15.32 -8.16
CA THR A 772 -17.23 15.67 -8.93
C THR A 772 -17.32 15.04 -10.32
N THR A 773 -17.64 13.75 -10.35
CA THR A 773 -17.92 12.97 -11.57
C THR A 773 -19.03 13.63 -12.40
N TYR A 774 -20.01 14.23 -11.71
CA TYR A 774 -21.09 14.98 -12.34
C TYR A 774 -20.59 16.23 -13.11
N LYS A 775 -19.65 17.01 -12.58
CA LYS A 775 -19.10 18.20 -13.26
C LYS A 775 -18.23 17.83 -14.46
N GLU A 776 -17.42 16.78 -14.33
CA GLU A 776 -16.53 16.31 -15.40
C GLU A 776 -17.32 15.72 -16.57
N LEU A 777 -18.41 14.99 -16.29
CA LEU A 777 -19.32 14.48 -17.32
C LEU A 777 -19.99 15.62 -18.10
N LYS A 778 -20.40 16.69 -17.41
CA LYS A 778 -21.02 17.86 -18.04
C LYS A 778 -20.03 18.59 -18.96
N ASP A 779 -18.82 18.86 -18.48
CA ASP A 779 -17.79 19.56 -19.26
C ASP A 779 -17.37 18.76 -20.51
N ALA A 780 -17.38 17.43 -20.42
CA ALA A 780 -17.14 16.56 -21.57
C ALA A 780 -18.29 16.56 -22.58
N PHE A 781 -19.53 16.54 -22.11
CA PHE A 781 -20.72 16.64 -22.97
C PHE A 781 -20.66 17.93 -23.79
N ASP A 782 -20.32 19.05 -23.15
CA ASP A 782 -20.18 20.36 -23.80
C ASP A 782 -19.08 20.39 -24.87
N LYS A 783 -17.97 19.69 -24.67
CA LYS A 783 -16.85 19.63 -25.63
C LYS A 783 -17.13 18.76 -26.85
N VAL A 784 -17.79 17.61 -26.67
CA VAL A 784 -18.09 16.69 -27.77
C VAL A 784 -19.06 17.32 -28.76
N PHE A 785 -20.16 17.90 -28.27
CA PHE A 785 -21.19 18.44 -29.17
C PHE A 785 -20.86 19.79 -29.80
N LYS A 786 -19.92 20.57 -29.22
CA LYS A 786 -19.40 21.80 -29.84
C LYS A 786 -18.57 21.56 -31.10
N LYS A 787 -18.11 20.32 -31.32
CA LYS A 787 -17.17 19.99 -32.41
C LYS A 787 -17.87 19.88 -33.77
N ASP A 788 -19.12 19.40 -33.78
CA ASP A 788 -19.86 19.06 -35.01
C ASP A 788 -21.15 19.87 -35.22
N TYR A 789 -21.59 20.67 -34.23
CA TYR A 789 -22.85 21.43 -34.30
C TYR A 789 -22.67 22.86 -33.79
N SER A 790 -23.24 23.83 -34.52
CA SER A 790 -22.97 25.25 -34.29
C SER A 790 -23.78 25.86 -33.15
N HIS A 791 -24.92 25.29 -32.78
CA HIS A 791 -25.83 25.82 -31.74
C HIS A 791 -26.27 24.73 -30.76
N ILE A 792 -26.05 25.00 -29.46
CA ILE A 792 -26.38 24.11 -28.34
C ILE A 792 -27.28 24.89 -27.38
N THR A 793 -28.48 24.38 -27.12
CA THR A 793 -29.39 24.92 -26.09
C THR A 793 -29.58 23.91 -24.97
N TYR A 794 -29.48 24.39 -23.72
CA TYR A 794 -29.63 23.57 -22.52
C TYR A 794 -31.01 23.79 -21.91
N GLY A 795 -31.70 22.71 -21.55
CA GLY A 795 -32.90 22.77 -20.70
C GLY A 795 -32.58 23.18 -19.26
N ASN A 796 -33.53 23.84 -18.58
CA ASN A 796 -33.38 24.32 -17.20
C ASN A 796 -33.35 23.17 -16.16
N LEU A 797 -32.51 23.35 -15.14
CA LEU A 797 -32.12 22.43 -14.05
C LEU A 797 -33.24 21.71 -13.28
N ALA A 798 -33.19 20.36 -13.25
CA ALA A 798 -32.82 19.51 -12.09
C ALA A 798 -33.11 18.03 -12.45
N GLY A 799 -32.07 17.16 -12.45
CA GLY A 799 -32.21 15.70 -12.67
C GLY A 799 -32.30 15.21 -14.14
N GLU A 800 -32.57 16.10 -15.10
CA GLU A 800 -32.61 15.80 -16.54
C GLU A 800 -31.89 16.93 -17.30
N TYR A 801 -30.90 16.58 -18.13
CA TYR A 801 -30.24 17.48 -19.07
C TYR A 801 -30.73 17.14 -20.46
N SER A 802 -31.28 18.11 -21.17
CA SER A 802 -31.54 17.97 -22.59
C SER A 802 -30.63 18.93 -23.36
N VAL A 803 -29.99 18.39 -24.39
CA VAL A 803 -29.20 19.14 -25.36
C VAL A 803 -29.87 18.99 -26.70
N THR A 804 -30.33 20.11 -27.24
CA THR A 804 -30.92 20.18 -28.56
C THR A 804 -29.91 20.77 -29.53
N LEU A 805 -29.61 20.02 -30.60
CA LEU A 805 -28.63 20.35 -31.62
C LEU A 805 -29.31 20.53 -32.97
N GLU A 806 -28.95 21.58 -33.69
CA GLU A 806 -29.41 21.84 -35.04
C GLU A 806 -28.25 21.63 -36.02
N ASN A 807 -28.44 20.75 -37.00
CA ASN A 807 -27.43 20.50 -38.02
C ASN A 807 -27.42 21.59 -39.09
N SER A 808 -26.40 21.59 -39.95
CA SER A 808 -26.20 22.59 -41.02
C SER A 808 -27.35 22.67 -42.04
N ASN A 809 -28.31 21.74 -42.01
CA ASN A 809 -29.48 21.69 -42.89
C ASN A 809 -30.78 22.07 -42.16
N GLY A 810 -30.70 22.60 -40.94
CA GLY A 810 -31.85 23.02 -40.13
C GLY A 810 -32.63 21.88 -39.46
N LYS A 811 -32.08 20.65 -39.46
CA LYS A 811 -32.72 19.50 -38.79
C LYS A 811 -32.26 19.43 -37.33
N THR A 812 -33.23 19.43 -36.43
CA THR A 812 -32.99 19.40 -34.98
C THR A 812 -33.02 17.98 -34.43
N VAL A 813 -32.03 17.62 -33.61
CA VAL A 813 -31.98 16.37 -32.84
C VAL A 813 -31.79 16.72 -31.36
N THR A 814 -32.61 16.13 -30.49
CA THR A 814 -32.52 16.36 -29.04
C THR A 814 -32.03 15.10 -28.35
N TYR A 815 -30.97 15.24 -27.57
CA TYR A 815 -30.41 14.20 -26.73
C TYR A 815 -30.75 14.50 -25.27
N LYS A 816 -31.22 13.51 -24.53
CA LYS A 816 -31.53 13.67 -23.10
C LYS A 816 -30.66 12.77 -22.23
N LEU A 817 -30.12 13.33 -21.16
CA LEU A 817 -29.36 12.66 -20.13
C LEU A 817 -30.07 12.84 -18.79
N ASN A 818 -30.64 11.76 -18.28
CA ASN A 818 -31.26 11.69 -16.96
C ASN A 818 -30.19 11.29 -15.94
N VAL A 819 -29.99 12.10 -14.90
CA VAL A 819 -28.94 11.88 -13.91
C VAL A 819 -29.56 11.66 -12.54
N THR A 820 -29.26 10.52 -11.93
CA THR A 820 -29.64 10.22 -10.53
C THR A 820 -28.38 10.18 -9.68
N LEU A 821 -28.29 11.03 -8.66
CA LEU A 821 -27.24 10.96 -7.63
C LEU A 821 -27.66 9.97 -6.54
N LYS A 822 -26.77 9.04 -6.20
CA LYS A 822 -27.00 8.02 -5.16
C LYS A 822 -26.60 8.46 -3.77
#